data_AF-A0A894KBE5-F1
#
_entry.id   AF-A0A894KBE5-F1
#
_cell.length_a   1.000
_cell.length_b   1.000
_cell.length_c   1.000
_cell.angle_alpha   90.00
_cell.angle_beta   90.00
_cell.angle_gamma   90.00
#
_symmetry.space_group_name_H-M   'P 1'
#
loop_
_entity.id
_entity.type
_entity.pdbx_description
1 polymer ?
#
loop_
_entity_poly.entity_id
_entity_poly.type
_entity_poly.pdbx_seq_one_letter_code
_entity_poly.pdbx_strand_id
1 'polypeptide(L)'
;MSALGQSHFVEDTPEVRNWLDNMFQHLDKSKIPHGLLRDYAFELADLDIYNGKELNDSNYVDRVAFENLLRTVRSSSVGAKPFNAEEVLATQHSLSGRGKGIIGVVLYQYSYIREDALSSHLIRYENEQVFDNEVNGVWQNPYSIGYTLGFSAQDTVFYGSNISYSFPASIWKSNVTSGKVEFDADDGRGYVSVSSGSSYQGSYSSTGVKHLKMRVRLADGSYLYSHSLVKVITDNVITRTEAAKFKPDRCVDITASLPYNGEKASGRISYLYSTGSPGKLTKPFIVMEGFDPLEFVDDANPYMGDEKFGNTNLHTFVNGLSQRYAAFNKLRSEYDIIYIDLFDSKLSIQANARLFESAIELINQEKASCGCTEKNIVMGQSMGGLIARYGLKEMENLSHIHDVSLLFCQDTPHLGAHVPLGILQGMNGILRFYYDKWIIGRLALGDFKSKISPVLYSNAARQMLINYVDDNGNVDNSYHTVWQRELTKMGYPEGDNGYKMRVVSISNGQTPVIDCRKPYIYVDGRASTKILSDILMEFVAPNFFASVLGIALQDWQVFLLGFLPGSSTLLLHFEANPIGYDGRSVCNMYLRYVKKFLWMIKIRRTVFSYQRDYPLSMINYDKMPGSYYELSNANGAAISSDQAERWVQLFTRYNLTTNFENKLMFIPTVSSLDIGEGKVELTQSDYEKKYLMNFPPASPKHTPFDAFYITDGSTYHTSFEPTMLDWMLEQMKVTVDGPEVATDGSRYTIRNNTMNYNITWNTSDESVATVDNTGTLSMKKYGVITITASCVINNVTTKFHKKIMVGFPPFVLEWRMEVSAYMVSARCIDSKAETFLKNIQYEWKLKRDSESSTSDWSQTIDPWWGVMPTQKTNKVTVYMRVFNAEGIRSNPVFLNMDATAPFEFEPHTPNFEVSQYTNPFTASLDFFPNPQYEDQEVLVNNDEFKIRRVESSGGNYLYIDFNLVTSGTIFLEDCWSRGGFLTWFNMVKGGGVGSTREIMAILLFKNNYGRIVYRKVLRVRYFRL
;
A
#
# COMPACT_ATOMS: atom_id res chain seq x y z
N MET A 1 7.22 45.75 -13.06
CA MET A 1 7.63 46.98 -12.35
C MET A 1 8.30 46.59 -11.05
N SER A 2 9.33 47.36 -10.69
CA SER A 2 10.42 47.10 -9.76
C SER A 2 10.05 46.91 -8.29
N ALA A 3 10.47 45.77 -7.71
CA ALA A 3 10.79 45.61 -6.29
C ALA A 3 11.77 44.41 -6.04
N LEU A 4 12.58 44.05 -7.03
CA LEU A 4 13.59 42.99 -6.92
C LEU A 4 14.96 43.64 -6.74
N GLY A 5 15.26 44.02 -5.50
CA GLY A 5 16.57 44.51 -5.08
C GLY A 5 17.06 43.71 -3.87
N GLN A 6 18.21 43.06 -4.03
CA GLN A 6 19.00 42.29 -3.04
C GLN A 6 18.56 40.84 -2.78
N SER A 7 19.33 39.91 -3.37
CA SER A 7 19.45 38.52 -2.92
C SER A 7 20.21 38.48 -1.59
N HIS A 8 19.54 38.11 -0.50
CA HIS A 8 20.23 37.80 0.75
C HIS A 8 20.65 36.32 0.72
N PHE A 9 21.96 36.05 0.66
CA PHE A 9 22.52 34.69 0.72
C PHE A 9 22.24 34.05 2.09
N VAL A 10 21.98 32.74 2.16
CA VAL A 10 21.56 32.06 3.40
C VAL A 10 22.65 32.15 4.48
N GLU A 11 23.92 32.08 4.09
CA GLU A 11 25.06 32.28 4.98
C GLU A 11 25.30 33.74 5.41
N ASP A 12 24.56 34.70 4.87
CA ASP A 12 24.67 36.14 5.20
C ASP A 12 23.42 36.65 5.95
N THR A 13 22.71 35.74 6.61
CA THR A 13 21.56 36.05 7.44
C THR A 13 21.96 36.96 8.61
N PRO A 14 21.27 38.10 8.82
CA PRO A 14 21.66 39.10 9.81
C PRO A 14 21.81 38.51 11.21
N GLU A 15 20.92 37.59 11.60
CA GLU A 15 20.93 36.99 12.92
C GLU A 15 22.20 36.15 13.12
N VAL A 16 22.52 35.23 12.20
CA VAL A 16 23.69 34.34 12.29
C VAL A 16 24.99 35.13 12.23
N ARG A 17 25.04 36.13 11.34
CA ARG A 17 26.21 36.99 11.22
C ARG A 17 26.41 37.87 12.45
N ASN A 18 25.37 38.50 12.98
CA ASN A 18 25.46 39.29 14.21
C ASN A 18 25.96 38.44 15.38
N TRP A 19 25.53 37.19 15.48
CA TRP A 19 25.99 36.30 16.54
C TRP A 19 27.44 35.86 16.34
N LEU A 20 27.85 35.44 15.13
CA LEU A 20 29.24 35.08 14.83
C LEU A 20 30.17 36.29 15.02
N ASP A 21 29.72 37.48 14.61
CA ASP A 21 30.46 38.73 14.79
C ASP A 21 30.56 39.12 16.26
N ASN A 22 29.54 38.89 17.07
CA ASN A 22 29.58 39.12 18.52
C ASN A 22 30.50 38.11 19.23
N MET A 23 30.38 36.82 18.90
CA MET A 23 31.18 35.72 19.46
C MET A 23 32.68 35.92 19.19
N PHE A 24 33.03 36.30 17.97
CA PHE A 24 34.42 36.49 17.53
C PHE A 24 34.85 37.97 17.50
N GLN A 25 34.09 38.85 18.15
CA GLN A 25 34.33 40.29 18.16
C GLN A 25 35.73 40.66 18.68
N HIS A 26 36.23 39.88 19.63
CA HIS A 26 37.47 40.13 20.35
C HIS A 26 38.68 39.37 19.79
N LEU A 27 38.52 38.68 18.65
CA LEU A 27 39.65 38.15 17.89
C LEU A 27 40.19 39.21 16.93
N ASP A 28 41.50 39.35 16.87
CA ASP A 28 42.16 40.11 15.82
C ASP A 28 42.07 39.35 14.49
N LYS A 29 41.04 39.68 13.69
CA LYS A 29 40.76 39.05 12.39
C LYS A 29 41.91 39.21 11.39
N SER A 30 42.82 40.19 11.57
CA SER A 30 44.00 40.37 10.71
C SER A 30 45.06 39.29 10.91
N LYS A 31 45.06 38.62 12.07
CA LYS A 31 45.98 37.54 12.41
C LYS A 31 45.51 36.16 11.93
N ILE A 32 44.32 36.06 11.32
CA ILE A 32 43.77 34.81 10.80
C ILE A 32 44.42 34.49 9.46
N PRO A 33 45.23 33.41 9.36
CA PRO A 33 45.86 33.05 8.10
C PRO A 33 44.82 32.85 6.97
N HIS A 34 45.15 33.37 5.79
CA HIS A 34 44.32 33.31 4.57
C HIS A 34 42.97 34.04 4.65
N GLY A 35 42.66 34.71 5.78
CA GLY A 35 41.40 35.43 5.97
C GLY A 35 40.15 34.54 5.98
N LEU A 36 40.33 33.22 6.10
CA LEU A 36 39.25 32.23 6.15
C LEU A 36 39.36 31.48 7.48
N LEU A 37 38.36 31.59 8.36
CA LEU A 37 38.29 30.87 9.63
C LEU A 37 37.08 29.92 9.62
N ARG A 38 37.33 28.62 9.70
CA ARG A 38 36.28 27.57 9.75
C ARG A 38 35.32 27.80 10.92
N ASP A 39 35.83 28.17 12.08
CA ASP A 39 35.01 28.44 13.27
C ASP A 39 34.09 29.66 13.10
N TYR A 40 34.46 30.58 12.20
CA TYR A 40 33.65 31.74 11.78
C TYR A 40 32.77 31.43 10.56
N ALA A 41 32.91 30.23 9.99
CA ALA A 41 32.15 29.80 8.83
C ALA A 41 30.74 29.38 9.21
N PHE A 42 29.84 29.62 8.27
CA PHE A 42 28.61 28.86 8.18
C PHE A 42 28.93 27.52 7.49
N GLU A 43 29.28 26.50 8.28
CA GLU A 43 29.77 25.20 7.76
C GLU A 43 28.63 24.32 7.24
N LEU A 44 28.41 24.34 5.91
CA LEU A 44 27.44 23.53 5.17
C LEU A 44 28.01 22.17 4.74
N ALA A 45 29.32 22.13 4.53
CA ALA A 45 30.08 20.93 4.23
C ALA A 45 31.12 20.73 5.33
N ASP A 46 31.15 19.54 5.92
CA ASP A 46 32.14 19.20 6.95
C ASP A 46 33.54 19.16 6.34
N LEU A 47 34.34 20.18 6.65
CA LEU A 47 35.67 20.32 6.06
C LEU A 47 36.64 19.23 6.55
N ASP A 48 36.33 18.51 7.64
CA ASP A 48 37.13 17.35 8.06
C ASP A 48 36.93 16.15 7.12
N ILE A 49 35.76 16.03 6.48
CA ILE A 49 35.46 14.99 5.50
C ILE A 49 36.11 15.32 4.15
N TYR A 50 36.03 16.59 3.73
CA TYR A 50 36.55 17.07 2.44
C TYR A 50 37.94 17.70 2.54
N ASN A 51 38.76 17.24 3.49
CA ASN A 51 40.08 17.80 3.81
C ASN A 51 41.18 17.45 2.78
N GLY A 52 40.88 16.52 1.87
CA GLY A 52 41.77 16.05 0.81
C GLY A 52 42.83 15.03 1.23
N LYS A 53 42.85 14.52 2.47
CA LYS A 53 43.90 13.60 2.94
C LYS A 53 43.72 12.17 2.43
N GLU A 54 42.48 11.73 2.22
CA GLU A 54 42.13 10.37 1.80
C GLU A 54 40.87 10.33 0.94
N LEU A 55 40.61 9.21 0.27
CA LEU A 55 39.35 8.92 -0.42
C LEU A 55 38.64 7.79 0.33
N ASN A 56 37.37 8.01 0.70
CA ASN A 56 36.54 7.05 1.41
C ASN A 56 35.07 7.21 1.01
N ASP A 57 34.22 6.27 1.39
CA ASP A 57 32.81 6.28 0.95
C ASP A 57 31.98 7.44 1.53
N SER A 58 32.53 8.19 2.49
CA SER A 58 31.86 9.34 3.11
C SER A 58 32.19 10.68 2.43
N ASN A 59 33.25 10.76 1.60
CA ASN A 59 33.75 12.01 1.03
C ASN A 59 33.60 12.18 -0.49
N TYR A 60 32.66 11.43 -1.10
CA TYR A 60 32.21 11.69 -2.47
C TYR A 60 31.60 13.08 -2.59
N VAL A 61 32.03 13.84 -3.60
CA VAL A 61 31.56 15.18 -3.90
C VAL A 61 30.59 15.10 -5.07
N ASP A 62 29.30 15.07 -4.76
CA ASP A 62 28.23 15.27 -5.74
C ASP A 62 27.96 16.78 -5.94
N ARG A 63 26.93 17.09 -6.74
CA ARG A 63 26.55 18.48 -7.05
C ARG A 63 26.24 19.30 -5.79
N VAL A 64 25.57 18.68 -4.81
CA VAL A 64 25.11 19.33 -3.58
C VAL A 64 26.29 19.51 -2.62
N ALA A 65 27.12 18.49 -2.44
CA ALA A 65 28.36 18.59 -1.68
C ALA A 65 29.28 19.70 -2.23
N PHE A 66 29.38 19.83 -3.55
CA PHE A 66 30.14 20.89 -4.20
C PHE A 66 29.58 22.28 -3.92
N GLU A 67 28.25 22.46 -4.01
CA GLU A 67 27.59 23.71 -3.61
C GLU A 67 27.86 24.06 -2.15
N ASN A 68 27.71 23.09 -1.25
CA ASN A 68 27.93 23.26 0.18
C ASN A 68 29.38 23.62 0.50
N LEU A 69 30.36 23.05 -0.22
CA LEU A 69 31.76 23.44 -0.10
C LEU A 69 32.01 24.88 -0.56
N LEU A 70 31.46 25.29 -1.70
CA LEU A 70 31.56 26.68 -2.19
C LEU A 70 30.99 27.68 -1.17
N ARG A 71 29.80 27.41 -0.65
CA ARG A 71 29.14 28.27 0.34
C ARG A 71 29.88 28.27 1.67
N THR A 72 30.40 27.12 2.13
CA THR A 72 31.22 27.02 3.36
C THR A 72 32.46 27.89 3.26
N VAL A 73 33.25 27.75 2.18
CA VAL A 73 34.47 28.54 1.95
C VAL A 73 34.16 30.04 1.83
N ARG A 74 33.06 30.40 1.17
CA ARG A 74 32.63 31.80 1.10
C ARG A 74 32.28 32.33 2.49
N SER A 75 31.56 31.54 3.28
CA SER A 75 31.07 31.93 4.59
C SER A 75 32.17 32.07 5.65
N SER A 76 33.29 31.36 5.51
CA SER A 76 34.44 31.38 6.42
C SER A 76 35.26 32.66 6.34
N SER A 77 35.05 33.49 5.32
CA SER A 77 35.79 34.74 5.18
C SER A 77 35.46 35.74 6.28
N VAL A 78 36.50 36.15 7.01
CA VAL A 78 36.49 37.23 8.02
C VAL A 78 36.75 38.61 7.41
N GLY A 79 36.97 38.67 6.09
CA GLY A 79 37.19 39.88 5.29
C GLY A 79 36.37 39.85 3.98
N ALA A 80 36.98 40.21 2.85
CA ALA A 80 36.31 40.17 1.56
C ALA A 80 35.93 38.74 1.15
N LYS A 81 34.71 38.54 0.63
CA LYS A 81 34.24 37.24 0.17
C LYS A 81 35.03 36.78 -1.07
N PRO A 82 35.50 35.52 -1.14
CA PRO A 82 36.39 35.06 -2.20
C PRO A 82 35.73 34.89 -3.57
N PHE A 83 34.41 34.63 -3.62
CA PHE A 83 33.61 34.50 -4.85
C PHE A 83 32.11 34.56 -4.54
N ASN A 84 31.27 34.65 -5.58
CA ASN A 84 29.83 34.43 -5.52
C ASN A 84 29.50 32.98 -5.89
N ALA A 85 28.94 32.21 -4.95
CA ALA A 85 28.62 30.81 -5.16
C ALA A 85 27.52 30.62 -6.24
N GLU A 86 26.50 31.48 -6.27
CA GLU A 86 25.40 31.37 -7.25
C GLU A 86 25.89 31.61 -8.67
N GLU A 87 26.78 32.58 -8.89
CA GLU A 87 27.39 32.81 -10.20
C GLU A 87 28.18 31.58 -10.67
N VAL A 88 28.88 30.90 -9.76
CA VAL A 88 29.61 29.66 -10.06
C VAL A 88 28.64 28.55 -10.46
N LEU A 89 27.57 28.35 -9.69
CA LEU A 89 26.58 27.30 -9.95
C LEU A 89 25.76 27.58 -11.22
N ALA A 90 25.34 28.82 -11.44
CA ALA A 90 24.61 29.25 -12.63
C ALA A 90 25.47 29.14 -13.89
N THR A 91 26.75 29.50 -13.80
CA THR A 91 27.70 29.32 -14.91
C THR A 91 27.85 27.84 -15.25
N GLN A 92 28.02 26.97 -14.25
CA GLN A 92 28.10 25.52 -14.46
C GLN A 92 26.84 24.97 -15.14
N HIS A 93 25.65 25.38 -14.69
CA HIS A 93 24.37 25.00 -15.31
C HIS A 93 24.25 25.50 -16.76
N SER A 94 24.62 26.76 -17.03
CA SER A 94 24.53 27.36 -18.38
C SER A 94 25.39 26.67 -19.44
N LEU A 95 26.46 25.98 -19.01
CA LEU A 95 27.38 25.28 -19.90
C LEU A 95 26.98 23.80 -20.15
N SER A 96 25.91 23.33 -19.50
CA SER A 96 25.44 21.94 -19.56
C SER A 96 24.96 21.54 -20.95
N GLY A 97 25.03 20.25 -21.25
CA GLY A 97 24.48 19.67 -22.48
C GLY A 97 24.81 18.19 -22.61
N ARG A 98 24.14 17.50 -23.54
CA ARG A 98 24.40 16.08 -23.83
C ARG A 98 25.88 15.87 -24.18
N GLY A 99 26.49 14.80 -23.65
CA GLY A 99 27.89 14.46 -23.89
C GLY A 99 28.91 15.42 -23.25
N LYS A 100 28.50 16.32 -22.35
CA LYS A 100 29.40 17.26 -21.65
C LYS A 100 29.43 16.97 -20.16
N GLY A 101 30.61 16.98 -19.56
CA GLY A 101 30.83 16.95 -18.11
C GLY A 101 31.47 18.26 -17.66
N ILE A 102 30.67 19.23 -17.23
CA ILE A 102 31.15 20.54 -16.79
C ILE A 102 31.61 20.43 -15.33
N ILE A 103 32.91 20.37 -15.10
CA ILE A 103 33.51 20.19 -13.76
C ILE A 103 33.76 21.54 -13.11
N GLY A 104 33.09 21.78 -11.99
CA GLY A 104 33.43 22.85 -11.04
C GLY A 104 34.49 22.37 -10.05
N VAL A 105 35.40 23.25 -9.63
CA VAL A 105 36.48 22.92 -8.67
C VAL A 105 36.57 23.97 -7.56
N VAL A 106 36.67 23.50 -6.31
CA VAL A 106 36.91 24.32 -5.12
C VAL A 106 38.14 23.76 -4.40
N LEU A 107 39.19 24.57 -4.28
CA LEU A 107 40.46 24.20 -3.63
C LEU A 107 40.93 25.33 -2.72
N TYR A 108 40.76 25.20 -1.40
CA TYR A 108 41.07 26.28 -0.47
C TYR A 108 41.88 25.83 0.73
N GLN A 109 42.78 26.69 1.19
CA GLN A 109 43.39 26.64 2.53
C GLN A 109 42.62 27.59 3.46
N TYR A 110 42.30 27.09 4.65
CA TYR A 110 41.54 27.81 5.68
C TYR A 110 42.18 27.61 7.06
N SER A 111 41.88 28.51 7.99
CA SER A 111 42.32 28.43 9.38
C SER A 111 41.22 27.83 10.25
N TYR A 112 41.58 27.11 11.30
CA TYR A 112 40.66 26.65 12.35
C TYR A 112 41.31 26.79 13.72
N ILE A 113 40.52 27.02 14.76
CA ILE A 113 40.98 27.08 16.14
C ILE A 113 41.36 25.67 16.58
N ARG A 114 42.56 25.52 17.15
CA ARG A 114 43.08 24.23 17.62
C ARG A 114 42.16 23.61 18.68
N GLU A 115 42.05 22.28 18.66
CA GLU A 115 41.21 21.55 19.63
C GLU A 115 41.64 21.79 21.08
N ASP A 116 42.95 21.97 21.30
CA ASP A 116 43.54 22.25 22.60
C ASP A 116 43.58 23.75 22.95
N ALA A 117 43.05 24.66 22.12
CA ALA A 117 43.25 26.09 22.28
C ALA A 117 42.76 26.64 23.62
N LEU A 118 41.65 26.12 24.16
CA LEU A 118 41.14 26.54 25.47
C LEU A 118 41.97 25.92 26.62
N SER A 119 42.27 24.62 26.55
CA SER A 119 43.05 23.91 27.58
C SER A 119 44.52 24.35 27.63
N SER A 120 45.09 24.71 26.48
CA SER A 120 46.46 25.18 26.30
C SER A 120 46.59 26.70 26.42
N HIS A 121 45.52 27.40 26.84
CA HIS A 121 45.51 28.84 27.07
C HIS A 121 45.91 29.67 25.83
N LEU A 122 45.56 29.22 24.63
CA LEU A 122 45.77 29.97 23.37
C LEU A 122 44.63 30.98 23.11
N ILE A 123 43.44 30.70 23.64
CA ILE A 123 42.27 31.58 23.66
C ILE A 123 41.69 31.64 25.07
N ARG A 124 40.88 32.67 25.34
CA ARG A 124 39.98 32.70 26.50
C ARG A 124 38.53 32.68 26.02
N TYR A 125 37.66 32.06 26.81
CA TYR A 125 36.22 32.01 26.54
C TYR A 125 35.46 32.49 27.77
N GLU A 126 34.86 33.66 27.67
CA GLU A 126 34.15 34.34 28.75
C GLU A 126 32.89 34.99 28.18
N ASN A 127 31.75 34.92 28.87
CA ASN A 127 30.49 35.55 28.48
C ASN A 127 30.03 35.27 27.03
N GLU A 128 30.18 34.04 26.55
CA GLU A 128 29.84 33.66 25.16
C GLU A 128 30.66 34.40 24.09
N GLN A 129 31.88 34.84 24.41
CA GLN A 129 32.79 35.46 23.45
C GLN A 129 34.19 34.82 23.53
N VAL A 130 34.85 34.74 22.38
CA VAL A 130 36.22 34.25 22.24
C VAL A 130 37.18 35.43 22.19
N PHE A 131 38.19 35.41 23.05
CA PHE A 131 39.24 36.40 23.10
C PHE A 131 40.58 35.80 22.69
N ASP A 132 41.36 36.61 21.98
CA ASP A 132 42.80 36.35 21.88
C ASP A 132 43.41 36.28 23.29
N ASN A 133 44.41 35.42 23.45
CA ASN A 133 45.17 35.34 24.68
C ASN A 133 46.62 35.77 24.48
N GLU A 134 47.17 36.46 25.47
CA GLU A 134 48.57 36.85 25.50
C GLU A 134 49.23 36.31 26.77
N VAL A 135 50.41 35.72 26.62
CA VAL A 135 51.24 35.27 27.74
C VAL A 135 52.47 36.16 27.77
N ASN A 136 52.67 36.90 28.87
CA ASN A 136 53.74 37.89 29.03
C ASN A 136 53.78 38.95 27.91
N GLY A 137 52.62 39.39 27.41
CA GLY A 137 52.51 40.37 26.32
C GLY A 137 52.81 39.82 24.92
N VAL A 138 52.90 38.49 24.78
CA VAL A 138 53.08 37.81 23.48
C VAL A 138 51.78 37.09 23.12
N TRP A 139 51.19 37.47 21.97
CA TRP A 139 50.02 36.79 21.40
C TRP A 139 50.29 35.31 21.17
N GLN A 140 49.37 34.46 21.63
CA GLN A 140 49.43 33.02 21.45
C GLN A 140 48.61 32.65 20.21
N ASN A 141 49.25 32.03 19.22
CA ASN A 141 48.56 31.65 17.98
C ASN A 141 47.61 30.47 18.22
N PRO A 142 46.27 30.66 18.11
CA PRO A 142 45.32 29.58 18.32
C PRO A 142 45.00 28.82 17.03
N TYR A 143 45.51 29.26 15.88
CA TYR A 143 45.08 28.77 14.56
C TYR A 143 46.01 27.67 14.01
N SER A 144 45.38 26.65 13.46
CA SER A 144 45.99 25.66 12.56
C SER A 144 45.42 25.81 11.15
N ILE A 145 46.15 25.34 10.14
CA ILE A 145 45.74 25.42 8.72
C ILE A 145 45.18 24.07 8.26
N GLY A 146 44.03 24.11 7.60
CA GLY A 146 43.42 22.99 6.89
C GLY A 146 43.29 23.27 5.40
N TYR A 147 43.04 22.22 4.62
CA TYR A 147 42.75 22.30 3.20
C TYR A 147 41.34 21.77 2.94
N THR A 148 40.71 22.22 1.87
CA THR A 148 39.54 21.56 1.29
C THR A 148 39.70 21.44 -0.21
N LEU A 149 39.36 20.26 -0.74
CA LEU A 149 39.33 19.97 -2.17
C LEU A 149 38.02 19.28 -2.52
N GLY A 150 37.25 19.90 -3.41
CA GLY A 150 36.04 19.31 -3.98
C GLY A 150 35.92 19.60 -5.45
N PHE A 151 35.42 18.63 -6.21
CA PHE A 151 34.96 18.85 -7.57
C PHE A 151 33.71 18.04 -7.83
N SER A 152 32.83 18.58 -8.67
CA SER A 152 31.66 17.85 -9.15
C SER A 152 31.31 18.28 -10.55
N ALA A 153 30.74 17.37 -11.30
CA ALA A 153 30.12 17.69 -12.56
C ALA A 153 28.76 18.37 -12.36
N GLN A 154 28.18 18.89 -13.43
CA GLN A 154 26.88 19.55 -13.39
C GLN A 154 25.72 18.58 -13.13
N ASP A 155 25.90 17.29 -13.47
CA ASP A 155 24.89 16.25 -13.35
C ASP A 155 25.55 14.92 -12.93
N THR A 156 24.73 14.01 -12.40
CA THR A 156 25.12 12.66 -11.96
C THR A 156 24.91 11.61 -13.05
N VAL A 157 24.20 11.92 -14.14
CA VAL A 157 23.98 11.01 -15.28
C VAL A 157 24.39 11.67 -16.59
N PHE A 158 25.19 10.98 -17.39
CA PHE A 158 25.57 11.41 -18.74
C PHE A 158 25.16 10.41 -19.80
N TYR A 159 24.68 10.94 -20.92
CA TYR A 159 24.29 10.16 -22.09
C TYR A 159 25.33 10.32 -23.20
N GLY A 160 25.76 9.19 -23.75
CA GLY A 160 26.68 9.07 -24.87
C GLY A 160 27.94 8.28 -24.51
N SER A 161 28.51 7.60 -25.51
CA SER A 161 29.77 6.84 -25.35
C SER A 161 31.03 7.70 -25.22
N ASN A 162 30.94 9.01 -25.51
CA ASN A 162 32.05 9.96 -25.37
C ASN A 162 31.58 11.18 -24.56
N ILE A 163 32.29 11.48 -23.48
CA ILE A 163 31.99 12.60 -22.58
C ILE A 163 33.16 13.60 -22.59
N SER A 164 32.85 14.84 -22.93
CA SER A 164 33.78 15.96 -22.89
C SER A 164 33.77 16.60 -21.50
N TYR A 165 34.73 16.24 -20.66
CA TYR A 165 34.94 16.82 -19.33
C TYR A 165 35.66 18.17 -19.45
N SER A 166 34.96 19.28 -19.23
CA SER A 166 35.54 20.63 -19.28
C SER A 166 35.77 21.19 -17.88
N PHE A 167 36.82 21.99 -17.70
CA PHE A 167 37.19 22.65 -16.45
C PHE A 167 37.20 24.18 -16.63
N PRO A 168 36.04 24.86 -16.74
CA PRO A 168 36.00 26.27 -17.08
C PRO A 168 36.64 27.16 -16.00
N ALA A 169 37.46 28.13 -16.42
CA ALA A 169 38.16 29.02 -15.50
C ALA A 169 37.23 29.87 -14.61
N SER A 170 36.02 30.16 -15.10
CA SER A 170 34.99 30.89 -14.35
C SER A 170 34.48 30.15 -13.12
N ILE A 171 34.56 28.81 -13.07
CA ILE A 171 34.05 27.95 -12.00
C ILE A 171 35.13 27.12 -11.30
N TRP A 172 36.40 27.46 -11.55
CA TRP A 172 37.56 26.95 -10.84
C TRP A 172 38.00 27.96 -9.77
N LYS A 173 37.68 27.71 -8.49
CA LYS A 173 37.93 28.64 -7.39
C LYS A 173 39.01 28.10 -6.46
N SER A 174 40.07 28.89 -6.24
CA SER A 174 41.16 28.50 -5.35
C SER A 174 41.96 29.66 -4.77
N ASN A 175 42.44 29.52 -3.52
CA ASN A 175 43.48 30.38 -2.91
C ASN A 175 44.79 29.61 -2.64
N VAL A 176 44.94 28.42 -3.22
CA VAL A 176 46.13 27.57 -3.11
C VAL A 176 46.89 27.65 -4.44
N THR A 177 48.16 28.02 -4.38
CA THR A 177 49.06 27.93 -5.54
C THR A 177 49.33 26.46 -5.84
N SER A 178 48.53 25.85 -6.71
CA SER A 178 48.64 24.43 -7.06
C SER A 178 49.81 24.17 -8.02
N GLY A 179 50.58 23.11 -7.78
CA GLY A 179 51.70 22.71 -8.65
C GLY A 179 51.24 21.92 -9.88
N LYS A 180 50.53 20.80 -9.65
CA LYS A 180 49.99 19.93 -10.70
C LYS A 180 48.62 19.39 -10.27
N VAL A 181 47.61 19.54 -11.12
CA VAL A 181 46.27 18.98 -10.90
C VAL A 181 46.02 17.87 -11.91
N GLU A 182 45.58 16.72 -11.44
CA GLU A 182 45.36 15.54 -12.26
C GLU A 182 43.95 14.98 -12.03
N PHE A 183 43.33 14.54 -13.11
CA PHE A 183 41.96 14.02 -13.17
C PHE A 183 41.95 12.62 -13.76
N ASP A 184 41.20 11.71 -13.14
CA ASP A 184 40.93 10.37 -13.64
C ASP A 184 39.44 10.27 -13.95
N ALA A 185 39.11 10.01 -15.21
CA ALA A 185 37.73 9.92 -15.68
C ALA A 185 37.15 8.50 -15.54
N ASP A 186 37.91 7.54 -15.00
CA ASP A 186 37.54 6.12 -14.94
C ASP A 186 37.28 5.52 -16.35
N ASP A 187 38.06 5.98 -17.31
CA ASP A 187 38.06 5.54 -18.72
C ASP A 187 39.22 4.56 -19.03
N GLY A 188 39.93 4.11 -17.99
CA GLY A 188 41.06 3.20 -18.08
C GLY A 188 42.43 3.86 -18.33
N ARG A 189 42.50 5.19 -18.48
CA ARG A 189 43.77 5.92 -18.69
C ARG A 189 44.42 6.42 -17.39
N GLY A 190 43.68 6.38 -16.27
CA GLY A 190 44.14 6.86 -14.98
C GLY A 190 44.28 8.39 -14.92
N TYR A 191 45.08 8.88 -13.99
CA TYR A 191 45.28 10.32 -13.77
C TYR A 191 45.97 11.02 -14.95
N VAL A 192 45.26 11.96 -15.59
CA VAL A 192 45.77 12.87 -16.62
C VAL A 192 45.88 14.29 -16.09
N SER A 193 46.85 15.07 -16.59
CA SER A 193 47.00 16.47 -16.14
C SER A 193 45.90 17.36 -16.72
N VAL A 194 45.26 18.15 -15.86
CA VAL A 194 44.22 19.13 -16.24
C VAL A 194 44.56 20.49 -15.66
N SER A 195 44.11 21.55 -16.34
CA SER A 195 44.30 22.93 -15.89
C SER A 195 43.02 23.75 -16.01
N SER A 196 42.95 24.87 -15.30
CA SER A 196 41.86 25.84 -15.42
C SER A 196 41.72 26.31 -16.88
N GLY A 197 40.52 26.17 -17.45
CA GLY A 197 40.20 26.45 -18.85
C GLY A 197 40.38 25.27 -19.81
N SER A 198 40.88 24.11 -19.36
CA SER A 198 41.12 22.94 -20.22
C SER A 198 39.88 22.05 -20.38
N SER A 199 39.97 21.05 -21.27
CA SER A 199 38.98 19.98 -21.41
C SER A 199 39.67 18.65 -21.67
N TYR A 200 39.02 17.56 -21.26
CA TYR A 200 39.45 16.18 -21.41
C TYR A 200 38.33 15.34 -22.04
N GLN A 201 38.67 14.43 -22.96
CA GLN A 201 37.72 13.55 -23.62
C GLN A 201 37.79 12.14 -23.03
N GLY A 202 36.75 11.73 -22.33
CA GLY A 202 36.56 10.38 -21.82
C GLY A 202 35.72 9.52 -22.76
N SER A 203 36.10 8.27 -22.95
CA SER A 203 35.39 7.30 -23.80
C SER A 203 35.01 6.06 -23.00
N TYR A 204 33.75 5.63 -23.10
CA TYR A 204 33.21 4.52 -22.32
C TYR A 204 32.62 3.44 -23.22
N SER A 205 33.09 2.21 -23.05
CA SER A 205 32.65 1.03 -23.81
C SER A 205 31.38 0.37 -23.27
N SER A 206 30.97 0.70 -22.04
CA SER A 206 29.79 0.14 -21.38
C SER A 206 29.09 1.16 -20.46
N THR A 207 27.77 1.00 -20.32
CA THR A 207 26.96 1.74 -19.36
C THR A 207 27.37 1.34 -17.93
N GLY A 208 27.46 2.31 -17.02
CA GLY A 208 27.79 2.06 -15.61
C GLY A 208 28.20 3.31 -14.84
N VAL A 209 28.35 3.15 -13.53
CA VAL A 209 28.91 4.17 -12.63
C VAL A 209 30.41 4.32 -12.88
N LYS A 210 30.90 5.56 -12.92
CA LYS A 210 32.28 5.96 -13.14
C LYS A 210 32.77 6.75 -11.93
N HIS A 211 33.91 6.33 -11.39
CA HIS A 211 34.54 6.94 -10.22
C HIS A 211 35.54 8.00 -10.66
N LEU A 212 35.06 9.23 -10.83
CA LEU A 212 35.92 10.35 -11.17
C LEU A 212 36.82 10.66 -9.97
N LYS A 213 38.13 10.86 -10.19
CA LYS A 213 39.07 11.23 -9.13
C LYS A 213 39.88 12.44 -9.53
N MET A 214 40.20 13.28 -8.56
CA MET A 214 41.09 14.42 -8.74
C MET A 214 42.15 14.40 -7.66
N ARG A 215 43.40 14.67 -8.03
CA ARG A 215 44.48 14.90 -7.06
C ARG A 215 45.26 16.17 -7.38
N VAL A 216 45.66 16.88 -6.33
CA VAL A 216 46.40 18.15 -6.42
C VAL A 216 47.71 18.02 -5.67
N ARG A 217 48.83 18.28 -6.33
CA ARG A 217 50.15 18.31 -5.69
C ARG A 217 50.41 19.67 -5.04
N LEU A 218 50.63 19.68 -3.73
CA LEU A 218 50.99 20.84 -2.93
C LEU A 218 52.49 21.18 -3.05
N ALA A 219 52.88 22.37 -2.59
CA ALA A 219 54.26 22.87 -2.67
C ALA A 219 55.26 22.03 -1.86
N ASP A 220 54.81 21.38 -0.78
CA ASP A 220 55.60 20.47 0.05
C ASP A 220 55.75 19.06 -0.58
N GLY A 221 55.14 18.83 -1.74
CA GLY A 221 55.17 17.56 -2.46
C GLY A 221 54.07 16.56 -2.07
N SER A 222 53.24 16.86 -1.06
CA SER A 222 52.07 16.06 -0.69
C SER A 222 50.91 16.21 -1.68
N TYR A 223 49.94 15.29 -1.62
CA TYR A 223 48.75 15.32 -2.47
C TYR A 223 47.48 15.53 -1.65
N LEU A 224 46.59 16.37 -2.18
CA LEU A 224 45.18 16.39 -1.82
C LEU A 224 44.39 15.53 -2.81
N TYR A 225 43.37 14.82 -2.33
CA TYR A 225 42.52 13.93 -3.12
C TYR A 225 41.05 14.32 -3.01
N SER A 226 40.30 14.14 -4.08
CA SER A 226 38.85 14.25 -4.10
C SER A 226 38.29 13.27 -5.11
N HIS A 227 37.02 12.89 -4.98
CA HIS A 227 36.36 11.99 -5.91
C HIS A 227 34.86 12.30 -6.04
N SER A 228 34.30 11.93 -7.19
CA SER A 228 32.89 12.14 -7.55
C SER A 228 32.38 10.92 -8.32
N LEU A 229 31.06 10.76 -8.40
CA LEU A 229 30.42 9.66 -9.13
C LEU A 229 29.55 10.21 -10.24
N VAL A 230 29.66 9.59 -11.42
CA VAL A 230 28.74 9.83 -12.54
C VAL A 230 28.33 8.52 -13.18
N LYS A 231 27.07 8.37 -13.58
CA LYS A 231 26.57 7.22 -14.34
C LYS A 231 26.59 7.57 -15.82
N VAL A 232 27.34 6.81 -16.61
CA VAL A 232 27.36 6.96 -18.08
C VAL A 232 26.42 5.94 -18.70
N ILE A 233 25.51 6.39 -19.56
CA ILE A 233 24.61 5.56 -20.37
C ILE A 233 25.09 5.63 -21.83
N THR A 234 25.52 4.48 -22.36
CA THR A 234 26.05 4.34 -23.72
C THR A 234 24.93 4.12 -24.74
N ASP A 235 25.13 4.57 -25.99
CA ASP A 235 24.07 4.58 -27.02
C ASP A 235 23.62 3.18 -27.51
N ASN A 236 24.26 2.09 -27.05
CA ASN A 236 24.05 0.71 -27.53
C ASN A 236 22.94 -0.09 -26.79
N VAL A 237 22.21 0.49 -25.83
CA VAL A 237 21.28 -0.24 -24.94
C VAL A 237 19.79 -0.17 -25.37
N ILE A 238 19.43 0.62 -26.39
CA ILE A 238 18.00 0.91 -26.66
C ILE A 238 17.28 -0.19 -27.51
N THR A 239 17.95 -1.05 -28.28
CA THR A 239 17.26 -1.75 -29.39
C THR A 239 17.04 -3.27 -29.27
N ARG A 240 16.43 -3.76 -28.17
CA ARG A 240 15.80 -5.11 -28.14
C ARG A 240 14.49 -5.19 -27.34
N THR A 241 14.31 -4.35 -26.32
CA THR A 241 13.13 -4.35 -25.45
C THR A 241 11.89 -3.70 -26.10
N GLU A 242 12.06 -2.77 -27.03
CA GLU A 242 10.96 -2.08 -27.72
C GLU A 242 10.24 -2.95 -28.76
N ALA A 243 10.90 -4.00 -29.27
CA ALA A 243 10.32 -4.90 -30.28
C ALA A 243 9.29 -5.90 -29.70
N ALA A 244 9.22 -6.03 -28.37
CA ALA A 244 8.32 -6.97 -27.69
C ALA A 244 7.01 -6.33 -27.15
N LYS A 245 6.82 -5.01 -27.33
CA LYS A 245 5.65 -4.32 -26.79
C LYS A 245 4.45 -4.44 -27.75
N PHE A 246 3.28 -4.91 -27.26
CA PHE A 246 2.00 -4.79 -28.00
C PHE A 246 1.77 -3.35 -28.42
N LYS A 247 1.42 -3.10 -29.68
CA LYS A 247 1.17 -1.75 -30.23
C LYS A 247 -0.29 -1.61 -30.68
N PRO A 248 -0.90 -0.41 -30.54
CA PRO A 248 -2.18 -0.11 -31.16
C PRO A 248 -2.06 -0.20 -32.70
N ASP A 249 -3.13 -0.65 -33.33
CA ASP A 249 -3.27 -0.61 -34.79
C ASP A 249 -3.52 0.83 -35.29
N ARG A 250 -4.17 1.66 -34.45
CA ARG A 250 -4.49 3.05 -34.74
C ARG A 250 -4.62 3.86 -33.45
N CYS A 251 -4.20 5.13 -33.48
CA CYS A 251 -4.42 6.10 -32.40
C CYS A 251 -5.10 7.37 -32.93
N VAL A 252 -5.94 7.99 -32.11
CA VAL A 252 -6.60 9.27 -32.40
C VAL A 252 -6.58 10.14 -31.15
N ASP A 253 -5.90 11.28 -31.21
CA ASP A 253 -6.00 12.31 -30.16
C ASP A 253 -7.36 13.02 -30.28
N ILE A 254 -8.04 13.19 -29.16
CA ILE A 254 -9.36 13.81 -29.06
C ILE A 254 -9.38 14.88 -27.97
N THR A 255 -10.29 15.83 -28.11
CA THR A 255 -10.59 16.85 -27.11
C THR A 255 -12.09 16.87 -26.89
N ALA A 256 -12.52 17.02 -25.63
CA ALA A 256 -13.94 17.10 -25.29
C ALA A 256 -14.63 18.20 -26.10
N SER A 257 -15.80 17.92 -26.66
CA SER A 257 -16.56 18.89 -27.47
C SER A 257 -16.92 20.14 -26.67
N LEU A 258 -17.34 19.96 -25.42
CA LEU A 258 -17.73 21.02 -24.49
C LEU A 258 -16.89 20.98 -23.20
N PRO A 259 -16.52 22.14 -22.62
CA PRO A 259 -15.89 22.19 -21.32
C PRO A 259 -16.91 21.99 -20.18
N TYR A 260 -16.44 21.54 -19.01
CA TYR A 260 -17.20 21.55 -17.76
C TYR A 260 -16.61 22.58 -16.80
N ASN A 261 -17.39 23.59 -16.40
CA ASN A 261 -16.92 24.70 -15.53
C ASN A 261 -15.59 25.34 -15.97
N GLY A 262 -15.34 25.42 -17.28
CA GLY A 262 -14.11 25.97 -17.86
C GLY A 262 -12.98 24.97 -18.06
N GLU A 263 -13.07 23.75 -17.52
CA GLU A 263 -12.13 22.66 -17.75
C GLU A 263 -12.46 21.95 -19.07
N LYS A 264 -11.45 21.75 -19.94
CA LYS A 264 -11.63 21.06 -21.22
C LYS A 264 -10.66 19.90 -21.35
N ALA A 265 -11.15 18.69 -21.11
CA ALA A 265 -10.35 17.47 -21.15
C ALA A 265 -9.89 17.13 -22.57
N SER A 266 -8.72 16.50 -22.68
CA SER A 266 -8.16 15.93 -23.90
C SER A 266 -7.58 14.55 -23.59
N GLY A 267 -7.46 13.71 -24.61
CA GLY A 267 -6.95 12.35 -24.46
C GLY A 267 -6.73 11.66 -25.79
N ARG A 268 -6.60 10.34 -25.76
CA ARG A 268 -6.32 9.52 -26.93
C ARG A 268 -7.17 8.26 -26.94
N ILE A 269 -7.64 7.89 -28.13
CA ILE A 269 -8.26 6.59 -28.38
C ILE A 269 -7.25 5.71 -29.09
N SER A 270 -6.93 4.57 -28.48
CA SER A 270 -6.00 3.56 -29.00
C SER A 270 -6.78 2.30 -29.39
N TYR A 271 -6.78 1.95 -30.67
CA TYR A 271 -7.52 0.82 -31.23
C TYR A 271 -6.62 -0.39 -31.41
N LEU A 272 -7.12 -1.55 -31.02
CA LEU A 272 -6.53 -2.86 -31.29
C LEU A 272 -7.62 -3.80 -31.82
N TYR A 273 -7.70 -3.93 -33.14
CA TYR A 273 -8.76 -4.67 -33.84
C TYR A 273 -8.67 -6.17 -33.60
N SER A 274 -9.81 -6.84 -33.45
CA SER A 274 -9.93 -8.29 -33.27
C SER A 274 -9.08 -9.08 -34.27
N THR A 275 -8.44 -10.17 -33.84
CA THR A 275 -7.69 -11.02 -34.77
C THR A 275 -8.62 -11.75 -35.75
N GLY A 276 -9.90 -11.87 -35.43
CA GLY A 276 -10.93 -12.38 -36.34
C GLY A 276 -11.41 -11.37 -37.39
N SER A 277 -11.19 -10.07 -37.17
CA SER A 277 -11.58 -8.98 -38.07
C SER A 277 -10.50 -7.89 -38.20
N PRO A 278 -9.27 -8.21 -38.66
CA PRO A 278 -8.18 -7.23 -38.66
C PRO A 278 -8.52 -5.96 -39.47
N GLY A 279 -8.23 -4.79 -38.90
CA GLY A 279 -8.43 -3.50 -39.55
C GLY A 279 -9.90 -3.04 -39.67
N LYS A 280 -10.84 -3.74 -39.05
CA LYS A 280 -12.27 -3.41 -39.10
C LYS A 280 -12.92 -3.53 -37.73
N LEU A 281 -13.59 -2.46 -37.30
CA LEU A 281 -14.36 -2.47 -36.07
C LEU A 281 -15.63 -3.31 -36.23
N THR A 282 -15.79 -4.34 -35.40
CA THR A 282 -16.89 -5.31 -35.47
C THR A 282 -17.54 -5.61 -34.11
N LYS A 283 -16.78 -5.60 -33.01
CA LYS A 283 -17.25 -5.86 -31.63
C LYS A 283 -16.45 -5.04 -30.61
N PRO A 284 -16.84 -3.78 -30.35
CA PRO A 284 -16.06 -2.88 -29.49
C PRO A 284 -16.12 -3.26 -28.00
N PHE A 285 -14.95 -3.51 -27.41
CA PHE A 285 -14.71 -3.56 -25.97
C PHE A 285 -13.86 -2.34 -25.59
N ILE A 286 -14.50 -1.33 -25.01
CA ILE A 286 -13.95 -0.02 -24.73
C ILE A 286 -13.50 0.05 -23.28
N VAL A 287 -12.25 0.38 -23.04
CA VAL A 287 -11.66 0.55 -21.71
C VAL A 287 -11.43 2.03 -21.45
N MET A 288 -12.03 2.54 -20.39
CA MET A 288 -11.82 3.90 -19.91
C MET A 288 -10.75 3.89 -18.81
N GLU A 289 -9.67 4.62 -19.03
CA GLU A 289 -8.58 4.78 -18.07
C GLU A 289 -9.05 5.35 -16.73
N GLY A 290 -8.32 4.99 -15.68
CA GLY A 290 -8.48 5.53 -14.34
C GLY A 290 -7.74 6.84 -14.10
N PHE A 291 -7.32 7.03 -12.86
CA PHE A 291 -6.51 8.17 -12.45
C PHE A 291 -5.04 7.85 -12.68
N ASP A 292 -4.50 8.31 -13.81
CA ASP A 292 -3.10 8.12 -14.18
C ASP A 292 -2.44 9.46 -14.57
N PRO A 293 -1.86 10.19 -13.60
CA PRO A 293 -1.23 11.48 -13.87
C PRO A 293 0.08 11.31 -14.65
N LEU A 294 0.20 11.99 -15.79
CA LEU A 294 1.40 11.96 -16.63
C LEU A 294 2.66 12.44 -15.90
N GLU A 295 2.50 13.21 -14.82
CA GLU A 295 3.58 13.62 -13.93
C GLU A 295 4.41 12.45 -13.38
N PHE A 296 3.87 11.23 -13.35
CA PHE A 296 4.52 10.03 -12.82
C PHE A 296 5.07 9.07 -13.90
N VAL A 297 5.04 9.46 -15.18
CA VAL A 297 5.57 8.64 -16.27
C VAL A 297 7.10 8.69 -16.27
N ASP A 298 7.74 7.57 -16.60
CA ASP A 298 9.20 7.50 -16.76
C ASP A 298 9.63 8.24 -18.05
N ASP A 299 10.10 9.47 -17.86
CA ASP A 299 10.63 10.35 -18.92
C ASP A 299 11.78 9.69 -19.72
N ALA A 300 12.43 8.64 -19.20
CA ALA A 300 13.55 7.97 -19.87
C ALA A 300 13.13 6.99 -20.97
N ASN A 301 11.91 6.46 -20.95
CA ASN A 301 11.43 5.52 -21.97
C ASN A 301 9.89 5.47 -22.09
N PRO A 302 9.26 6.58 -22.52
CA PRO A 302 7.81 6.63 -22.69
C PRO A 302 7.35 5.58 -23.72
N TYR A 303 6.14 5.06 -23.53
CA TYR A 303 5.59 4.07 -24.43
C TYR A 303 5.50 4.62 -25.86
N MET A 304 6.06 3.89 -26.82
CA MET A 304 6.21 4.32 -28.22
C MET A 304 6.99 5.64 -28.43
N GLY A 305 7.73 6.12 -27.43
CA GLY A 305 8.43 7.41 -27.50
C GLY A 305 7.49 8.62 -27.36
N ASP A 306 6.24 8.44 -26.93
CA ASP A 306 5.24 9.51 -26.78
C ASP A 306 4.91 9.74 -25.30
N GLU A 307 5.27 10.93 -24.80
CA GLU A 307 5.08 11.37 -23.40
C GLU A 307 3.60 11.56 -23.00
N LYS A 308 2.67 11.48 -23.96
CA LYS A 308 1.22 11.54 -23.68
C LYS A 308 0.62 10.23 -23.20
N PHE A 309 1.37 9.13 -23.25
CA PHE A 309 0.93 7.86 -22.67
C PHE A 309 1.30 7.79 -21.19
N GLY A 310 0.30 7.45 -20.37
CA GLY A 310 0.47 7.22 -18.95
C GLY A 310 1.19 5.91 -18.62
N ASN A 311 1.33 5.64 -17.32
CA ASN A 311 1.81 4.36 -16.79
C ASN A 311 0.80 3.23 -17.07
N THR A 312 -0.49 3.55 -17.07
CA THR A 312 -1.55 2.74 -17.67
C THR A 312 -1.78 3.15 -19.11
N ASN A 313 -1.99 2.18 -19.98
CA ASN A 313 -2.28 2.37 -21.40
C ASN A 313 -2.69 1.02 -22.01
N LEU A 314 -3.05 1.02 -23.30
CA LEU A 314 -3.37 -0.21 -24.04
C LEU A 314 -2.33 -1.32 -23.85
N HIS A 315 -1.03 -0.99 -23.86
CA HIS A 315 0.03 -1.99 -23.75
C HIS A 315 0.07 -2.64 -22.38
N THR A 316 0.00 -1.86 -21.30
CA THR A 316 0.00 -2.40 -19.93
C THR A 316 -1.28 -3.18 -19.64
N PHE A 317 -2.43 -2.72 -20.14
CA PHE A 317 -3.70 -3.44 -20.09
C PHE A 317 -3.60 -4.81 -20.78
N VAL A 318 -3.17 -4.84 -22.04
CA VAL A 318 -3.06 -6.07 -22.84
C VAL A 318 -2.02 -7.02 -22.25
N ASN A 319 -0.84 -6.53 -21.86
CA ASN A 319 0.18 -7.36 -21.22
C ASN A 319 -0.33 -8.01 -19.93
N GLY A 320 -1.02 -7.24 -19.08
CA GLY A 320 -1.57 -7.71 -17.83
C GLY A 320 -2.51 -8.89 -18.01
N LEU A 321 -3.28 -8.89 -19.10
CA LEU A 321 -4.16 -9.98 -19.48
C LEU A 321 -3.42 -11.13 -20.20
N SER A 322 -2.55 -10.82 -21.15
CA SER A 322 -1.94 -11.81 -22.06
C SER A 322 -0.91 -12.69 -21.38
N GLN A 323 -0.16 -12.17 -20.41
CA GLN A 323 0.88 -12.93 -19.72
C GLN A 323 0.32 -13.94 -18.71
N ARG A 324 -0.97 -13.82 -18.36
CA ARG A 324 -1.51 -14.46 -17.17
C ARG A 324 -2.73 -15.35 -17.45
N TYR A 325 -3.47 -15.17 -18.56
CA TYR A 325 -4.79 -15.81 -18.72
C TYR A 325 -5.08 -16.38 -20.12
N ALA A 326 -5.49 -17.64 -20.20
CA ALA A 326 -5.91 -18.29 -21.44
C ALA A 326 -7.17 -17.64 -22.07
N ALA A 327 -8.06 -17.12 -21.24
CA ALA A 327 -9.29 -16.42 -21.66
C ALA A 327 -9.02 -15.13 -22.45
N PHE A 328 -7.83 -14.53 -22.32
CA PHE A 328 -7.43 -13.35 -23.09
C PHE A 328 -7.43 -13.63 -24.60
N ASN A 329 -6.96 -14.80 -25.03
CA ASN A 329 -6.94 -15.17 -26.45
C ASN A 329 -8.34 -15.19 -27.05
N LYS A 330 -9.34 -15.63 -26.25
CA LYS A 330 -10.73 -15.63 -26.66
C LYS A 330 -11.27 -14.20 -26.81
N LEU A 331 -11.06 -13.35 -25.79
CA LEU A 331 -11.41 -11.93 -25.86
C LEU A 331 -10.81 -11.28 -27.11
N ARG A 332 -9.51 -11.48 -27.35
CA ARG A 332 -8.74 -10.88 -28.45
C ARG A 332 -9.17 -11.38 -29.83
N SER A 333 -9.69 -12.60 -29.94
CA SER A 333 -10.19 -13.18 -31.19
C SER A 333 -11.60 -12.75 -31.55
N GLU A 334 -12.38 -12.28 -30.56
CA GLU A 334 -13.79 -11.95 -30.74
C GLU A 334 -14.06 -10.45 -30.68
N TYR A 335 -13.29 -9.68 -29.89
CA TYR A 335 -13.53 -8.26 -29.61
C TYR A 335 -12.38 -7.36 -30.06
N ASP A 336 -12.76 -6.16 -30.48
CA ASP A 336 -11.85 -5.04 -30.72
C ASP A 336 -11.60 -4.33 -29.38
N ILE A 337 -10.35 -4.28 -28.92
CA ILE A 337 -10.00 -3.59 -27.68
C ILE A 337 -9.72 -2.13 -28.02
N ILE A 338 -10.49 -1.22 -27.45
CA ILE A 338 -10.31 0.22 -27.59
C ILE A 338 -9.96 0.77 -26.21
N TYR A 339 -8.82 1.44 -26.07
CA TYR A 339 -8.40 2.06 -24.81
C TYR A 339 -8.48 3.59 -24.93
N ILE A 340 -9.04 4.26 -23.92
CA ILE A 340 -9.16 5.72 -23.88
C ILE A 340 -8.23 6.24 -22.79
N ASP A 341 -7.12 6.84 -23.20
CA ASP A 341 -6.12 7.48 -22.34
C ASP A 341 -6.50 8.96 -22.07
N LEU A 342 -6.25 9.46 -20.86
CA LEU A 342 -6.45 10.86 -20.44
C LEU A 342 -5.12 11.62 -20.47
N PHE A 343 -5.06 12.76 -21.18
CA PHE A 343 -3.86 13.62 -21.12
C PHE A 343 -3.78 14.44 -19.84
N ASP A 344 -4.91 14.62 -19.15
CA ASP A 344 -4.95 15.21 -17.82
C ASP A 344 -6.03 14.57 -16.95
N SER A 345 -5.68 13.46 -16.30
CA SER A 345 -6.57 12.72 -15.39
C SER A 345 -6.91 13.49 -14.09
N LYS A 346 -6.25 14.64 -13.84
CA LYS A 346 -6.45 15.48 -12.63
C LYS A 346 -7.70 16.36 -12.69
N LEU A 347 -8.24 16.59 -13.89
CA LEU A 347 -9.47 17.38 -14.09
C LEU A 347 -10.65 16.77 -13.32
N SER A 348 -11.71 17.55 -13.11
CA SER A 348 -12.92 17.01 -12.48
C SER A 348 -13.46 15.80 -13.23
N ILE A 349 -14.08 14.86 -12.51
CA ILE A 349 -14.65 13.65 -13.11
C ILE A 349 -15.66 14.00 -14.20
N GLN A 350 -16.41 15.09 -14.02
CA GLN A 350 -17.35 15.61 -15.03
C GLN A 350 -16.63 16.08 -16.31
N ALA A 351 -15.52 16.81 -16.19
CA ALA A 351 -14.74 17.23 -17.35
C ALA A 351 -14.18 16.03 -18.13
N ASN A 352 -13.68 15.02 -17.41
CA ASN A 352 -13.23 13.76 -18.02
C ASN A 352 -14.39 12.97 -18.63
N ALA A 353 -15.60 13.02 -18.05
CA ALA A 353 -16.80 12.43 -18.63
C ALA A 353 -17.17 13.04 -19.99
N ARG A 354 -17.01 14.36 -20.17
CA ARG A 354 -17.22 15.02 -21.48
C ARG A 354 -16.27 14.53 -22.58
N LEU A 355 -15.04 14.16 -22.21
CA LEU A 355 -14.12 13.52 -23.15
C LEU A 355 -14.60 12.11 -23.52
N PHE A 356 -15.03 11.34 -22.53
CA PHE A 356 -15.58 10.00 -22.74
C PHE A 356 -16.82 10.02 -23.64
N GLU A 357 -17.74 10.97 -23.45
CA GLU A 357 -18.89 11.19 -24.35
C GLU A 357 -18.43 11.41 -25.80
N SER A 358 -17.46 12.31 -26.00
CA SER A 358 -16.89 12.61 -27.32
C SER A 358 -16.22 11.38 -27.94
N ALA A 359 -15.56 10.55 -27.12
CA ALA A 359 -14.96 9.30 -27.56
C ALA A 359 -16.02 8.27 -28.00
N ILE A 360 -17.09 8.09 -27.23
CA ILE A 360 -18.20 7.21 -27.57
C ILE A 360 -18.87 7.64 -28.88
N GLU A 361 -19.12 8.94 -29.06
CA GLU A 361 -19.66 9.48 -30.32
C GLU A 361 -18.77 9.16 -31.52
N LEU A 362 -17.45 9.35 -31.39
CA LEU A 362 -16.49 9.05 -32.46
C LEU A 362 -16.40 7.55 -32.76
N ILE A 363 -16.39 6.70 -31.72
CA ILE A 363 -16.38 5.24 -31.88
C ILE A 363 -17.68 4.78 -32.57
N ASN A 364 -18.83 5.33 -32.19
CA ASN A 364 -20.12 5.00 -32.82
C ASN A 364 -20.19 5.42 -34.29
N GLN A 365 -19.61 6.55 -34.66
CA GLN A 365 -19.48 6.96 -36.06
C GLN A 365 -18.60 5.97 -36.85
N GLU A 366 -17.48 5.53 -36.28
CA GLU A 366 -16.61 4.53 -36.91
C GLU A 366 -17.30 3.18 -37.06
N LYS A 367 -18.02 2.72 -36.03
CA LYS A 367 -18.85 1.49 -36.10
C LYS A 367 -19.82 1.54 -37.26
N ALA A 368 -20.56 2.65 -37.39
CA ALA A 368 -21.51 2.85 -38.46
C ALA A 368 -20.82 2.78 -39.84
N SER A 369 -19.65 3.39 -39.99
CA SER A 369 -18.86 3.34 -41.23
C SER A 369 -18.36 1.93 -41.57
N CYS A 370 -18.13 1.08 -40.56
CA CYS A 370 -17.75 -0.32 -40.73
C CYS A 370 -18.96 -1.26 -40.93
N GLY A 371 -20.20 -0.78 -40.80
CA GLY A 371 -21.40 -1.61 -40.76
C GLY A 371 -21.50 -2.50 -39.53
N CYS A 372 -20.87 -2.10 -38.41
CA CYS A 372 -20.95 -2.79 -37.12
C CYS A 372 -22.28 -2.45 -36.44
N THR A 373 -23.08 -3.47 -36.15
CA THR A 373 -24.37 -3.35 -35.43
C THR A 373 -24.30 -3.85 -33.98
N GLU A 374 -23.13 -4.33 -33.55
CA GLU A 374 -22.90 -4.85 -32.21
C GLU A 374 -22.83 -3.70 -31.21
N LYS A 375 -23.47 -3.84 -30.05
CA LYS A 375 -23.46 -2.81 -29.00
C LYS A 375 -22.08 -2.73 -28.35
N ASN A 376 -21.72 -1.54 -27.86
CA ASN A 376 -20.48 -1.32 -27.13
C ASN A 376 -20.54 -2.03 -25.77
N ILE A 377 -19.40 -2.58 -25.36
CA ILE A 377 -19.16 -3.00 -23.98
C ILE A 377 -18.09 -2.08 -23.42
N VAL A 378 -18.37 -1.45 -22.28
CA VAL A 378 -17.46 -0.50 -21.64
C VAL A 378 -16.92 -1.11 -20.35
N MET A 379 -15.65 -0.92 -20.09
CA MET A 379 -14.99 -1.23 -18.83
C MET A 379 -14.31 0.03 -18.30
N GLY A 380 -14.80 0.56 -17.19
CA GLY A 380 -14.13 1.64 -16.48
C GLY A 380 -13.19 1.09 -15.43
N GLN A 381 -11.90 1.37 -15.56
CA GLN A 381 -10.90 0.99 -14.55
C GLN A 381 -10.78 2.09 -13.51
N SER A 382 -10.94 1.76 -12.23
CA SER A 382 -10.83 2.73 -11.13
C SER A 382 -11.76 3.93 -11.36
N MET A 383 -11.22 5.16 -11.31
CA MET A 383 -11.91 6.41 -11.69
C MET A 383 -12.62 6.36 -13.04
N GLY A 384 -12.11 5.57 -14.01
CA GLY A 384 -12.73 5.37 -15.31
C GLY A 384 -14.16 4.82 -15.23
N GLY A 385 -14.49 4.06 -14.17
CA GLY A 385 -15.86 3.63 -13.91
C GLY A 385 -16.78 4.76 -13.44
N LEU A 386 -16.25 5.75 -12.72
CA LEU A 386 -17.01 6.97 -12.37
C LEU A 386 -17.25 7.82 -13.63
N ILE A 387 -16.22 7.98 -14.46
CA ILE A 387 -16.28 8.71 -15.74
C ILE A 387 -17.32 8.08 -16.66
N ALA A 388 -17.24 6.76 -16.87
CA ALA A 388 -18.17 6.03 -17.73
C ALA A 388 -19.60 6.05 -17.15
N ARG A 389 -19.78 5.79 -15.85
CA ARG A 389 -21.11 5.87 -15.19
C ARG A 389 -21.73 7.25 -15.38
N TYR A 390 -20.98 8.31 -15.13
CA TYR A 390 -21.46 9.69 -15.24
C TYR A 390 -21.76 10.06 -16.70
N GLY A 391 -20.80 9.85 -17.61
CA GLY A 391 -20.92 10.24 -19.01
C GLY A 391 -22.05 9.51 -19.73
N LEU A 392 -22.20 8.19 -19.54
CA LEU A 392 -23.33 7.46 -20.14
C LEU A 392 -24.67 7.99 -19.62
N LYS A 393 -24.77 8.26 -18.31
CA LYS A 393 -26.00 8.80 -17.74
C LYS A 393 -26.29 10.23 -18.21
N GLU A 394 -25.25 11.02 -18.44
CA GLU A 394 -25.39 12.37 -18.97
C GLU A 394 -25.85 12.36 -20.44
N MET A 395 -25.31 11.46 -21.25
CA MET A 395 -25.81 11.21 -22.61
C MET A 395 -27.30 10.84 -22.60
N GLU A 396 -27.73 9.92 -21.73
CA GLU A 396 -29.16 9.57 -21.57
C GLU A 396 -30.02 10.78 -21.20
N ASN A 397 -29.59 11.57 -20.20
CA ASN A 397 -30.30 12.76 -19.76
C ASN A 397 -30.42 13.82 -20.86
N LEU A 398 -29.45 13.87 -21.78
CA LEU A 398 -29.43 14.74 -22.95
C LEU A 398 -30.05 14.09 -24.20
N SER A 399 -30.56 12.86 -24.10
CA SER A 399 -31.09 12.06 -25.21
C SER A 399 -30.08 11.81 -26.34
N HIS A 400 -28.79 11.73 -26.02
CA HIS A 400 -27.73 11.30 -26.92
C HIS A 400 -27.58 9.78 -26.86
N ILE A 401 -27.57 9.12 -28.02
CA ILE A 401 -27.45 7.67 -28.12
C ILE A 401 -26.00 7.24 -27.89
N HIS A 402 -25.74 6.46 -26.85
CA HIS A 402 -24.39 6.01 -26.49
C HIS A 402 -24.05 4.60 -27.01
N ASP A 403 -25.05 3.80 -27.37
CA ASP A 403 -24.98 2.47 -27.96
C ASP A 403 -24.23 1.43 -27.10
N VAL A 404 -24.26 1.58 -25.77
CA VAL A 404 -23.59 0.69 -24.79
C VAL A 404 -24.59 -0.27 -24.17
N SER A 405 -24.29 -1.57 -24.13
CA SER A 405 -25.15 -2.61 -23.54
C SER A 405 -24.67 -3.14 -22.19
N LEU A 406 -23.39 -2.98 -21.88
CA LEU A 406 -22.81 -3.46 -20.63
C LEU A 406 -21.69 -2.54 -20.17
N LEU A 407 -21.75 -2.12 -18.91
CA LEU A 407 -20.69 -1.38 -18.21
C LEU A 407 -20.09 -2.26 -17.10
N PHE A 408 -18.79 -2.51 -17.15
CA PHE A 408 -18.00 -3.05 -16.06
C PHE A 408 -17.36 -1.91 -15.26
N CYS A 409 -17.63 -1.84 -13.96
CA CYS A 409 -16.93 -0.98 -13.01
C CYS A 409 -15.85 -1.80 -12.30
N GLN A 410 -14.58 -1.67 -12.69
CA GLN A 410 -13.49 -2.39 -12.05
C GLN A 410 -12.86 -1.55 -10.97
N ASP A 411 -13.03 -1.98 -9.72
CA ASP A 411 -12.47 -1.36 -8.53
C ASP A 411 -12.74 0.15 -8.46
N THR A 412 -13.95 0.52 -8.90
CA THR A 412 -14.36 1.89 -9.07
C THR A 412 -14.72 2.51 -7.72
N PRO A 413 -14.17 3.68 -7.35
CA PRO A 413 -14.42 4.29 -6.05
C PRO A 413 -15.80 4.99 -6.00
N HIS A 414 -16.90 4.24 -6.10
CA HIS A 414 -18.26 4.81 -6.09
C HIS A 414 -18.55 5.59 -4.81
N LEU A 415 -18.16 5.07 -3.65
CA LEU A 415 -18.24 5.76 -2.35
C LEU A 415 -16.91 6.40 -1.93
N GLY A 416 -15.96 6.50 -2.87
CA GLY A 416 -14.64 7.09 -2.65
C GLY A 416 -13.49 6.10 -2.45
N ALA A 417 -12.28 6.65 -2.53
CA ALA A 417 -11.01 5.98 -2.31
C ALA A 417 -10.42 6.38 -0.95
N HIS A 418 -9.63 5.50 -0.36
CA HIS A 418 -8.91 5.74 0.88
C HIS A 418 -7.42 5.90 0.61
N VAL A 419 -6.85 6.96 1.14
CA VAL A 419 -5.41 7.03 1.38
C VAL A 419 -5.27 7.23 2.90
N PRO A 420 -4.43 6.44 3.58
CA PRO A 420 -4.35 6.50 5.03
C PRO A 420 -4.08 7.91 5.56
N LEU A 421 -4.84 8.31 6.57
CA LEU A 421 -4.76 9.67 7.11
C LEU A 421 -3.35 9.98 7.64
N GLY A 422 -2.66 9.00 8.22
CA GLY A 422 -1.27 9.16 8.65
C GLY A 422 -0.32 9.47 7.50
N ILE A 423 -0.54 8.89 6.32
CA ILE A 423 0.24 9.18 5.10
C ILE A 423 -0.10 10.57 4.58
N LEU A 424 -1.39 10.93 4.46
CA LEU A 424 -1.82 12.27 4.02
C LEU A 424 -1.27 13.37 4.95
N GLN A 425 -1.30 13.13 6.26
CA GLN A 425 -0.74 14.05 7.25
C GLN A 425 0.78 14.08 7.23
N GLY A 426 1.43 12.95 6.96
CA GLY A 426 2.88 12.89 6.72
C GLY A 426 3.28 13.77 5.53
N MET A 427 2.55 13.67 4.41
CA MET A 427 2.76 14.52 3.23
C MET A 427 2.52 15.99 3.54
N ASN A 428 1.41 16.32 4.22
CA ASN A 428 1.15 17.71 4.62
C ASN A 428 2.22 18.24 5.58
N GLY A 429 2.69 17.42 6.52
CA GLY A 429 3.77 17.77 7.43
C GLY A 429 5.06 18.11 6.67
N ILE A 430 5.41 17.32 5.65
CA ILE A 430 6.57 17.56 4.77
C ILE A 430 6.37 18.87 3.98
N LEU A 431 5.15 19.13 3.48
CA LEU A 431 4.82 20.36 2.77
C LEU A 431 4.84 21.59 3.68
N ARG A 432 4.34 21.50 4.92
CA ARG A 432 4.40 22.59 5.90
C ARG A 432 5.81 22.86 6.38
N PHE A 433 6.60 21.80 6.55
CA PHE A 433 8.03 21.91 6.75
C PHE A 433 8.67 22.79 5.66
N TYR A 434 8.23 22.66 4.40
CA TYR A 434 8.65 23.50 3.27
C TYR A 434 8.06 24.94 3.29
N TYR A 435 6.75 25.13 3.54
CA TYR A 435 6.09 26.44 3.40
C TYR A 435 6.24 27.40 4.59
N ASP A 436 6.20 26.91 5.84
CA ASP A 436 6.19 27.78 7.05
C ASP A 436 7.54 28.46 7.33
N LYS A 437 8.57 28.13 6.56
CA LYS A 437 9.86 28.80 6.57
C LYS A 437 9.94 29.71 5.34
N TRP A 438 9.54 30.97 5.51
CA TRP A 438 9.44 32.01 4.47
C TRP A 438 10.67 32.21 3.55
N ILE A 439 11.85 31.71 3.93
CA ILE A 439 13.10 31.73 3.15
C ILE A 439 13.24 30.54 2.19
N ILE A 440 12.47 29.48 2.38
CA ILE A 440 12.44 28.27 1.53
C ILE A 440 11.61 28.51 0.25
N GLY A 441 10.72 29.51 0.23
CA GLY A 441 9.87 29.84 -0.92
C GLY A 441 10.60 30.29 -2.21
N ARG A 442 11.94 30.42 -2.17
CA ARG A 442 12.79 30.72 -3.34
C ARG A 442 13.63 29.52 -3.83
N LEU A 443 13.53 28.35 -3.19
CA LEU A 443 14.18 27.12 -3.63
C LEU A 443 13.29 26.38 -4.64
N ALA A 444 13.82 26.16 -5.85
CA ALA A 444 13.15 25.43 -6.91
C ALA A 444 13.15 23.93 -6.62
N LEU A 445 12.12 23.43 -5.94
CA LEU A 445 11.74 22.01 -5.94
C LEU A 445 11.15 21.62 -7.30
N GLY A 446 11.91 21.81 -8.37
CA GLY A 446 11.49 21.70 -9.77
C GLY A 446 10.46 20.61 -10.02
N ASP A 447 10.69 19.40 -9.49
CA ASP A 447 9.84 18.22 -9.69
C ASP A 447 8.77 17.97 -8.59
N PHE A 448 8.95 18.27 -7.29
CA PHE A 448 7.90 17.99 -6.27
C PHE A 448 6.67 18.89 -6.42
N LYS A 449 6.91 20.19 -6.61
CA LYS A 449 5.84 21.19 -6.78
C LYS A 449 5.16 21.06 -8.15
N SER A 450 5.88 20.59 -9.17
CA SER A 450 5.33 20.39 -10.51
C SER A 450 4.69 19.01 -10.71
N LYS A 451 5.14 17.96 -10.00
CA LYS A 451 4.64 16.59 -10.18
C LYS A 451 3.62 16.12 -9.13
N ILE A 452 3.79 16.45 -7.85
CA ILE A 452 3.00 15.81 -6.76
C ILE A 452 1.89 16.70 -6.21
N SER A 453 2.19 17.98 -5.95
CA SER A 453 1.19 18.93 -5.45
C SER A 453 -0.02 19.10 -6.39
N PRO A 454 0.15 19.17 -7.73
CA PRO A 454 -0.99 19.26 -8.66
C PRO A 454 -1.86 18.00 -8.63
N VAL A 455 -1.26 16.83 -8.39
CA VAL A 455 -1.95 15.54 -8.32
C VAL A 455 -2.74 15.41 -7.01
N LEU A 456 -2.09 15.65 -5.87
CA LEU A 456 -2.70 15.51 -4.54
C LEU A 456 -3.88 16.45 -4.34
N TYR A 457 -3.77 17.67 -4.87
CA TYR A 457 -4.77 18.73 -4.75
C TYR A 457 -5.68 18.85 -5.98
N SER A 458 -5.61 17.87 -6.89
CA SER A 458 -6.44 17.83 -8.08
C SER A 458 -7.93 17.71 -7.76
N ASN A 459 -8.78 18.16 -8.69
CA ASN A 459 -10.23 18.06 -8.54
C ASN A 459 -10.68 16.60 -8.47
N ALA A 460 -10.16 15.73 -9.35
CA ALA A 460 -10.42 14.30 -9.30
C ALA A 460 -10.05 13.66 -7.94
N ALA A 461 -8.85 13.94 -7.42
CA ALA A 461 -8.43 13.38 -6.13
C ALA A 461 -9.36 13.84 -4.98
N ARG A 462 -9.73 15.12 -4.94
CA ARG A 462 -10.64 15.68 -3.92
C ARG A 462 -12.07 15.15 -4.01
N GLN A 463 -12.53 14.78 -5.21
CA GLN A 463 -13.83 14.12 -5.41
C GLN A 463 -13.80 12.66 -4.94
N MET A 464 -12.69 11.95 -5.20
CA MET A 464 -12.57 10.53 -4.87
C MET A 464 -12.20 10.27 -3.42
N LEU A 465 -11.28 11.02 -2.82
CA LEU A 465 -10.77 10.71 -1.48
C LEU A 465 -11.84 10.87 -0.39
N ILE A 466 -12.12 9.79 0.34
CA ILE A 466 -13.04 9.77 1.48
C ILE A 466 -12.56 10.75 2.55
N ASN A 467 -11.23 10.75 2.80
CA ASN A 467 -10.57 11.72 3.65
C ASN A 467 -9.52 12.47 2.86
N TYR A 468 -9.63 13.78 2.88
CA TYR A 468 -8.68 14.68 2.23
C TYR A 468 -8.08 15.63 3.27
N VAL A 469 -6.78 15.90 3.15
CA VAL A 469 -6.06 16.83 4.01
C VAL A 469 -5.77 18.10 3.23
N ASP A 470 -6.32 19.23 3.68
CA ASP A 470 -6.07 20.53 3.06
C ASP A 470 -4.64 21.04 3.31
N ASP A 471 -4.26 22.17 2.69
CA ASP A 471 -2.94 22.78 2.87
C ASP A 471 -2.64 23.12 4.35
N ASN A 472 -3.68 23.31 5.16
CA ASN A 472 -3.57 23.58 6.58
C ASN A 472 -3.44 22.32 7.46
N GLY A 473 -3.46 21.13 6.86
CA GLY A 473 -3.42 19.88 7.60
C GLY A 473 -4.75 19.53 8.29
N ASN A 474 -5.86 20.18 7.91
CA ASN A 474 -7.20 19.86 8.37
C ASN A 474 -7.83 18.82 7.45
N VAL A 475 -8.69 17.98 8.01
CA VAL A 475 -9.50 17.06 7.21
C VAL A 475 -10.66 17.85 6.59
N ASP A 476 -10.70 17.96 5.25
CA ASP A 476 -11.75 18.63 4.49
C ASP A 476 -12.37 17.70 3.44
N ASN A 477 -13.51 17.11 3.79
CA ASN A 477 -14.23 16.18 2.92
C ASN A 477 -15.37 16.87 2.16
N SER A 478 -15.40 18.20 2.09
CA SER A 478 -16.52 18.96 1.50
C SER A 478 -16.70 18.67 0.01
N TYR A 479 -15.60 18.59 -0.74
CA TYR A 479 -15.61 18.29 -2.18
C TYR A 479 -16.12 16.88 -2.46
N HIS A 480 -15.59 15.89 -1.73
CA HIS A 480 -16.09 14.52 -1.76
C HIS A 480 -17.60 14.47 -1.42
N THR A 481 -18.04 15.17 -0.38
CA THR A 481 -19.46 15.19 0.03
C THR A 481 -20.38 15.85 -1.02
N VAL A 482 -19.91 16.88 -1.73
CA VAL A 482 -20.65 17.48 -2.85
C VAL A 482 -20.73 16.49 -4.02
N TRP A 483 -19.62 15.87 -4.39
CA TRP A 483 -19.55 14.89 -5.45
C TRP A 483 -20.43 13.67 -5.19
N GLN A 484 -20.40 13.09 -3.98
CA GLN A 484 -21.24 11.95 -3.61
C GLN A 484 -22.73 12.30 -3.75
N ARG A 485 -23.15 13.49 -3.30
CA ARG A 485 -24.54 13.95 -3.49
C ARG A 485 -24.92 14.10 -4.96
N GLU A 486 -24.01 14.61 -5.78
CA GLU A 486 -24.21 14.73 -7.23
C GLU A 486 -24.32 13.36 -7.90
N LEU A 487 -23.38 12.44 -7.62
CA LEU A 487 -23.35 11.10 -8.19
C LEU A 487 -24.57 10.26 -7.78
N THR A 488 -24.98 10.33 -6.52
CA THR A 488 -26.22 9.69 -6.03
C THR A 488 -27.46 10.26 -6.72
N LYS A 489 -27.52 11.58 -6.96
CA LYS A 489 -28.63 12.22 -7.70
C LYS A 489 -28.62 11.84 -9.18
N MET A 490 -27.45 11.71 -9.79
CA MET A 490 -27.27 11.30 -11.18
C MET A 490 -27.77 9.87 -11.41
N GLY A 491 -27.51 8.98 -10.45
CA GLY A 491 -27.95 7.59 -10.50
C GLY A 491 -27.06 6.73 -11.39
N TYR A 492 -27.66 5.72 -12.01
CA TYR A 492 -27.00 4.80 -12.93
C TYR A 492 -27.57 4.95 -14.35
N PRO A 493 -26.75 4.72 -15.38
CA PRO A 493 -27.23 4.61 -16.74
C PRO A 493 -28.10 3.34 -16.93
N GLU A 494 -29.21 3.50 -17.63
CA GLU A 494 -30.24 2.47 -17.88
C GLU A 494 -30.17 1.91 -19.31
N GLY A 495 -29.47 2.59 -20.22
CA GLY A 495 -29.36 2.27 -21.64
C GLY A 495 -30.23 3.12 -22.55
N ASP A 496 -29.93 3.05 -23.85
CA ASP A 496 -30.71 3.73 -24.89
C ASP A 496 -32.09 3.09 -25.11
N ASN A 497 -33.00 3.86 -25.72
CA ASN A 497 -34.32 3.37 -26.10
C ASN A 497 -34.26 2.08 -26.92
N GLY A 498 -34.91 1.04 -26.41
CA GLY A 498 -35.02 -0.26 -27.08
C GLY A 498 -34.21 -1.38 -26.47
N TYR A 499 -33.44 -1.18 -25.40
CA TYR A 499 -32.90 -2.27 -24.59
C TYR A 499 -32.57 -1.78 -23.17
N LYS A 500 -32.40 -2.70 -22.22
CA LYS A 500 -31.89 -2.37 -20.89
C LYS A 500 -30.37 -2.60 -20.87
N MET A 501 -29.60 -1.57 -20.56
CA MET A 501 -28.18 -1.70 -20.29
C MET A 501 -27.96 -2.38 -18.93
N ARG A 502 -26.90 -3.17 -18.83
CA ARG A 502 -26.47 -3.76 -17.55
C ARG A 502 -25.26 -3.05 -16.99
N VAL A 503 -25.21 -2.92 -15.69
CA VAL A 503 -24.05 -2.42 -14.96
C VAL A 503 -23.61 -3.46 -13.96
N VAL A 504 -22.33 -3.85 -14.03
CA VAL A 504 -21.75 -4.87 -13.17
C VAL A 504 -20.46 -4.35 -12.53
N SER A 505 -20.14 -4.81 -11.33
CA SER A 505 -18.96 -4.35 -10.58
C SER A 505 -17.96 -5.47 -10.30
N ILE A 506 -16.69 -5.11 -10.18
CA ILE A 506 -15.59 -5.98 -9.76
C ILE A 506 -14.90 -5.30 -8.58
N SER A 507 -14.88 -5.96 -7.43
CA SER A 507 -14.12 -5.52 -6.25
C SER A 507 -12.82 -6.32 -6.13
N ASN A 508 -11.69 -5.63 -6.10
CA ASN A 508 -10.35 -6.22 -6.01
C ASN A 508 -9.91 -6.51 -4.56
N GLY A 509 -10.87 -6.77 -3.66
CA GLY A 509 -10.57 -7.30 -2.34
C GLY A 509 -11.77 -7.60 -1.48
N GLN A 510 -11.52 -8.44 -0.46
CA GLN A 510 -12.50 -8.87 0.54
C GLN A 510 -11.87 -9.21 1.92
N THR A 511 -10.59 -8.88 2.11
CA THR A 511 -9.86 -9.14 3.36
C THR A 511 -9.13 -7.89 3.83
N PRO A 512 -8.92 -7.69 5.14
CA PRO A 512 -8.06 -6.61 5.61
C PRO A 512 -6.67 -6.68 4.97
N VAL A 513 -6.15 -5.53 4.53
CA VAL A 513 -4.90 -5.44 3.76
C VAL A 513 -3.66 -5.42 4.64
N ILE A 514 -3.74 -4.75 5.79
CA ILE A 514 -2.58 -4.43 6.65
C ILE A 514 -2.79 -4.89 8.10
N ASP A 515 -1.69 -4.98 8.84
CA ASP A 515 -1.74 -5.12 10.31
C ASP A 515 -1.67 -3.74 10.96
N CYS A 516 -2.80 -3.21 11.43
CA CYS A 516 -2.86 -1.91 12.11
C CYS A 516 -2.09 -1.85 13.45
N ARG A 517 -1.39 -2.92 13.85
CA ARG A 517 -0.42 -2.94 14.97
C ARG A 517 1.00 -2.59 14.52
N LYS A 518 1.18 -2.08 13.29
CA LYS A 518 2.44 -1.56 12.76
C LYS A 518 2.23 -0.15 12.19
N PRO A 519 3.26 0.71 12.23
CA PRO A 519 3.20 2.01 11.56
C PRO A 519 3.32 1.79 10.05
N TYR A 520 2.72 2.68 9.24
CA TYR A 520 2.96 2.65 7.80
C TYR A 520 4.42 3.00 7.50
N ILE A 521 4.91 4.04 8.16
CA ILE A 521 6.30 4.50 8.05
C ILE A 521 6.75 4.90 9.45
N TYR A 522 7.88 4.38 9.89
CA TYR A 522 8.54 4.79 11.11
C TYR A 522 10.04 4.92 10.84
N VAL A 523 10.59 6.07 11.20
CA VAL A 523 12.02 6.38 11.08
C VAL A 523 12.43 7.12 12.35
N ASP A 524 13.40 6.59 13.08
CA ASP A 524 13.98 7.23 14.27
C ASP A 524 15.49 7.03 14.32
N GLY A 525 16.23 8.09 14.63
CA GLY A 525 17.63 7.93 15.00
C GLY A 525 18.45 9.20 14.88
N ARG A 526 19.78 9.03 14.92
CA ARG A 526 20.75 10.12 14.81
C ARG A 526 21.50 10.01 13.49
N ALA A 527 21.58 11.11 12.76
CA ALA A 527 22.29 11.18 11.50
C ALA A 527 23.11 12.46 11.39
N SER A 528 24.15 12.46 10.54
CA SER A 528 24.85 13.70 10.17
C SER A 528 23.90 14.61 9.37
N THR A 529 24.28 15.86 9.20
CA THR A 529 23.50 16.78 8.34
C THR A 529 23.40 16.25 6.90
N LYS A 530 24.40 15.51 6.38
CA LYS A 530 24.36 14.91 5.03
C LYS A 530 23.09 14.08 4.73
N ILE A 531 22.40 13.53 5.73
CA ILE A 531 21.17 12.77 5.49
C ILE A 531 20.05 13.59 4.82
N LEU A 532 19.94 14.91 5.07
CA LEU A 532 18.84 15.68 4.47
C LEU A 532 19.07 15.89 2.96
N SER A 533 20.32 15.98 2.51
CA SER A 533 20.66 15.99 1.07
C SER A 533 20.55 14.61 0.43
N ASP A 534 20.79 13.53 1.16
CA ASP A 534 20.68 12.18 0.61
C ASP A 534 19.22 11.68 0.56
N ILE A 535 18.40 11.96 1.58
CA ILE A 535 16.92 11.76 1.55
C ILE A 535 16.36 12.45 0.32
N LEU A 536 16.77 13.68 0.13
CA LEU A 536 16.37 14.45 -1.02
C LEU A 536 16.69 13.81 -2.37
N MET A 537 17.95 13.48 -2.62
CA MET A 537 18.33 12.95 -3.93
C MET A 537 17.69 11.58 -4.19
N GLU A 538 17.48 10.80 -3.14
CA GLU A 538 16.86 9.48 -3.23
C GLU A 538 15.34 9.57 -3.48
N PHE A 539 14.66 10.50 -2.82
CA PHE A 539 13.24 10.74 -3.03
C PHE A 539 12.96 11.67 -4.23
N VAL A 540 13.92 12.28 -4.94
CA VAL A 540 13.66 13.09 -6.17
C VAL A 540 13.91 12.32 -7.48
N ALA A 541 14.55 11.15 -7.44
CA ALA A 541 14.90 10.42 -8.67
C ALA A 541 13.65 9.90 -9.43
N PRO A 542 13.64 9.90 -10.79
CA PRO A 542 12.43 9.68 -11.60
C PRO A 542 11.76 8.30 -11.43
N ASN A 543 12.47 7.28 -10.96
CA ASN A 543 12.02 5.89 -11.04
C ASN A 543 11.25 5.38 -9.81
N PHE A 544 10.85 6.25 -8.88
CA PHE A 544 10.19 5.86 -7.63
C PHE A 544 8.72 6.32 -7.49
N PHE A 545 8.21 7.18 -8.40
CA PHE A 545 6.91 7.86 -8.21
C PHE A 545 5.72 7.36 -9.03
N ALA A 546 5.87 6.26 -9.79
CA ALA A 546 4.76 5.61 -10.49
C ALA A 546 3.69 4.99 -9.55
N SER A 547 3.88 5.06 -8.22
CA SER A 547 2.88 4.73 -7.20
C SER A 547 2.88 5.75 -6.06
N VAL A 548 2.04 6.79 -6.20
CA VAL A 548 1.43 7.70 -5.20
C VAL A 548 2.32 8.50 -4.22
N LEU A 549 3.59 8.18 -3.91
CA LEU A 549 4.24 8.82 -2.75
C LEU A 549 5.74 9.16 -2.87
N GLY A 550 6.03 10.41 -3.23
CA GLY A 550 7.20 11.10 -2.69
C GLY A 550 7.75 12.28 -3.49
N ILE A 551 9.05 12.51 -3.31
CA ILE A 551 9.79 13.75 -3.49
C ILE A 551 9.77 14.66 -2.25
N ALA A 552 10.84 14.62 -1.45
CA ALA A 552 11.05 15.56 -0.35
C ALA A 552 12.54 15.87 -0.13
N LEU A 553 12.84 17.19 -0.06
CA LEU A 553 13.92 17.87 0.74
C LEU A 553 15.13 18.60 0.08
N GLN A 554 15.04 19.42 -0.99
CA GLN A 554 16.19 20.29 -1.37
C GLN A 554 16.09 21.53 -0.47
N ASP A 555 16.83 21.43 0.62
CA ASP A 555 17.49 22.46 1.40
C ASP A 555 16.72 23.26 2.47
N TRP A 556 17.08 22.96 3.72
CA TRP A 556 16.81 23.78 4.90
C TRP A 556 17.82 23.57 6.03
N GLN A 557 18.98 22.96 5.75
CA GLN A 557 19.95 22.58 6.78
C GLN A 557 20.64 23.74 7.51
N VAL A 558 20.18 24.97 7.30
CA VAL A 558 21.07 26.12 7.34
C VAL A 558 20.49 27.23 8.20
N PHE A 559 19.17 27.39 8.22
CA PHE A 559 18.61 28.68 8.61
C PHE A 559 18.62 28.98 10.13
N LEU A 560 18.85 27.98 10.99
CA LEU A 560 18.96 28.18 12.45
C LEU A 560 20.14 27.45 13.11
N LEU A 561 21.01 26.79 12.33
CA LEU A 561 21.96 25.78 12.87
C LEU A 561 23.42 26.22 12.91
N GLY A 562 23.78 27.33 12.25
CA GLY A 562 25.15 27.85 12.22
C GLY A 562 25.51 28.81 13.35
N PHE A 563 24.66 28.93 14.38
CA PHE A 563 24.89 29.86 15.48
C PHE A 563 25.99 29.44 16.46
N LEU A 564 26.83 28.45 16.18
CA LEU A 564 27.94 28.04 17.07
C LEU A 564 29.03 27.30 16.26
N PRO A 565 30.33 27.39 16.62
CA PRO A 565 31.44 26.54 16.14
C PRO A 565 31.35 25.05 16.58
N GLY A 566 31.83 24.07 15.78
CA GLY A 566 31.97 22.63 16.16
C GLY A 566 31.00 21.62 15.51
N SER A 567 31.23 20.31 15.73
CA SER A 567 30.55 19.20 15.04
C SER A 567 29.07 19.00 15.43
N SER A 568 28.27 18.61 14.45
CA SER A 568 26.80 18.66 14.47
C SER A 568 26.16 17.30 14.19
N THR A 569 25.04 16.99 14.84
CA THR A 569 24.22 15.78 14.59
C THR A 569 22.73 16.13 14.62
N LEU A 570 21.93 15.49 13.77
CA LEU A 570 20.48 15.59 13.75
C LEU A 570 19.85 14.36 14.41
N LEU A 571 18.86 14.57 15.28
CA LEU A 571 17.88 13.60 15.71
C LEU A 571 16.67 13.72 14.79
N LEU A 572 16.39 12.68 14.02
CA LEU A 572 15.25 12.57 13.13
C LEU A 572 14.22 11.63 13.76
N HIS A 573 12.96 12.04 13.73
CA HIS A 573 11.82 11.18 14.01
C HIS A 573 10.70 11.48 13.02
N PHE A 574 10.18 10.43 12.40
CA PHE A 574 9.03 10.48 11.51
C PHE A 574 8.22 9.21 11.72
N GLU A 575 6.95 9.37 12.05
CA GLU A 575 5.99 8.29 12.05
C GLU A 575 4.71 8.71 11.31
N ALA A 576 4.21 7.79 10.48
CA ALA A 576 2.90 7.82 9.86
C ALA A 576 2.19 6.52 10.24
N ASN A 577 1.09 6.65 10.98
CA ASN A 577 0.46 5.57 11.73
C ASN A 577 -0.96 5.30 11.23
N PRO A 578 -1.41 4.03 11.19
CA PRO A 578 -2.82 3.74 11.01
C PRO A 578 -3.64 4.16 12.23
N ILE A 579 -4.93 4.36 12.01
CA ILE A 579 -5.87 4.75 13.07
C ILE A 579 -5.89 3.66 14.16
N GLY A 580 -5.57 4.07 15.40
CA GLY A 580 -5.58 3.20 16.58
C GLY A 580 -4.30 2.40 16.81
N TYR A 581 -3.19 2.73 16.14
CA TYR A 581 -1.88 2.11 16.36
C TYR A 581 -1.26 2.46 17.73
N ASP A 582 -1.02 3.74 18.01
CA ASP A 582 -0.46 4.22 19.28
C ASP A 582 -1.15 5.53 19.72
N GLY A 583 -2.19 5.40 20.54
CA GLY A 583 -3.01 6.53 20.97
C GLY A 583 -3.79 7.17 19.81
N ARG A 584 -3.78 8.52 19.76
CA ARG A 584 -4.52 9.31 18.76
C ARG A 584 -3.68 9.85 17.61
N SER A 585 -2.36 9.77 17.70
CA SER A 585 -1.44 10.35 16.72
C SER A 585 -1.43 9.51 15.44
N VAL A 586 -1.81 10.11 14.31
CA VAL A 586 -1.66 9.50 12.97
C VAL A 586 -0.37 9.95 12.30
N CYS A 587 0.18 11.07 12.71
CA CYS A 587 1.47 11.54 12.22
C CYS A 587 2.19 12.32 13.32
N ASN A 588 3.46 11.99 13.51
CA ASN A 588 4.36 12.75 14.37
C ASN A 588 5.73 12.80 13.70
N MET A 589 6.19 14.01 13.45
CA MET A 589 7.45 14.28 12.80
C MET A 589 8.15 15.36 13.60
N TYR A 590 9.40 15.12 13.97
CA TYR A 590 10.25 16.20 14.46
C TYR A 590 11.69 16.03 13.99
N LEU A 591 12.33 17.16 13.73
CA LEU A 591 13.77 17.23 13.55
C LEU A 591 14.37 18.02 14.70
N ARG A 592 15.31 17.42 15.42
CA ARG A 592 16.01 18.05 16.54
C ARG A 592 17.51 18.05 16.31
N TYR A 593 18.10 19.21 16.38
CA TYR A 593 19.53 19.41 16.26
C TYR A 593 20.27 19.15 17.58
N VAL A 594 21.46 18.56 17.51
CA VAL A 594 22.40 18.33 18.61
C VAL A 594 23.80 18.75 18.19
N LYS A 595 24.37 19.78 18.83
CA LYS A 595 25.75 20.26 18.57
C LYS A 595 26.69 20.00 19.74
N LYS A 596 27.96 19.72 19.45
CA LYS A 596 29.07 19.79 20.43
C LYS A 596 29.88 21.07 20.21
N PHE A 597 29.88 21.98 21.18
CA PHE A 597 30.68 23.23 21.16
C PHE A 597 31.97 23.08 21.98
N LEU A 598 33.09 23.60 21.45
CA LEU A 598 34.45 23.46 22.01
C LEU A 598 34.75 22.02 22.49
N TRP A 599 34.28 21.03 21.72
CA TRP A 599 34.47 19.60 22.00
C TRP A 599 33.77 19.06 23.28
N MET A 600 33.07 19.88 24.08
CA MET A 600 32.56 19.51 25.41
C MET A 600 31.06 19.72 25.66
N ILE A 601 30.42 20.77 25.12
CA ILE A 601 29.05 21.17 25.51
C ILE A 601 28.00 20.70 24.47
N LYS A 602 26.99 19.92 24.91
CA LYS A 602 25.89 19.43 24.04
C LYS A 602 24.68 20.37 24.08
N ILE A 603 24.40 21.05 22.97
CA ILE A 603 23.21 21.92 22.82
C ILE A 603 22.15 21.21 21.98
N ARG A 604 20.88 21.24 22.41
CA ARG A 604 19.75 20.61 21.73
C ARG A 604 18.69 21.63 21.35
N ARG A 605 18.20 21.63 20.10
CA ARG A 605 17.11 22.51 19.63
C ARG A 605 16.18 21.78 18.66
N THR A 606 14.87 21.89 18.85
CA THR A 606 13.88 21.39 17.88
C THR A 606 13.76 22.39 16.74
N VAL A 607 13.99 21.93 15.50
CA VAL A 607 14.03 22.78 14.31
C VAL A 607 12.68 22.76 13.58
N PHE A 608 11.99 21.63 13.66
CA PHE A 608 10.64 21.44 13.18
C PHE A 608 9.93 20.39 14.02
N SER A 609 8.63 20.57 14.18
CA SER A 609 7.73 19.58 14.77
C SER A 609 6.37 19.68 14.09
N TYR A 610 5.80 18.54 13.73
CA TYR A 610 4.47 18.40 13.18
C TYR A 610 3.83 17.19 13.81
N GLN A 611 2.69 17.40 14.45
CA GLN A 611 1.92 16.31 15.03
C GLN A 611 0.46 16.51 14.67
N ARG A 612 -0.20 15.41 14.30
CA ARG A 612 -1.62 15.37 13.95
C ARG A 612 -2.26 14.11 14.48
N ASP A 613 -3.46 14.31 15.00
CA ASP A 613 -4.32 13.25 15.53
C ASP A 613 -5.51 13.02 14.59
N TYR A 614 -6.09 11.81 14.62
CA TYR A 614 -7.36 11.53 13.94
C TYR A 614 -8.57 12.00 14.78
N PRO A 615 -9.70 12.40 14.16
CA PRO A 615 -10.96 12.70 14.87
C PRO A 615 -11.57 11.44 15.54
N LEU A 616 -12.07 11.55 16.78
CA LEU A 616 -12.59 10.39 17.55
C LEU A 616 -13.79 9.68 16.91
N SER A 617 -14.62 10.38 16.15
CA SER A 617 -15.83 9.84 15.52
C SER A 617 -15.59 9.30 14.11
N MET A 618 -14.33 9.21 13.68
CA MET A 618 -13.98 8.80 12.33
C MET A 618 -14.03 7.27 12.17
N ILE A 619 -14.63 6.82 11.07
CA ILE A 619 -14.60 5.41 10.65
C ILE A 619 -13.15 5.00 10.37
N ASN A 620 -12.74 3.83 10.85
CA ASN A 620 -11.38 3.33 10.66
C ASN A 620 -11.27 2.60 9.32
N TYR A 621 -10.95 3.38 8.28
CA TYR A 621 -10.77 2.86 6.92
C TYR A 621 -9.51 1.99 6.76
N ASP A 622 -8.48 2.17 7.59
CA ASP A 622 -7.23 1.39 7.50
C ASP A 622 -7.42 -0.12 7.71
N LYS A 623 -8.48 -0.53 8.42
CA LYS A 623 -8.80 -1.94 8.75
C LYS A 623 -9.67 -2.66 7.72
N MET A 624 -10.16 -1.95 6.73
CA MET A 624 -11.23 -2.48 5.89
C MET A 624 -10.74 -3.44 4.82
N PRO A 625 -11.55 -4.46 4.48
CA PRO A 625 -11.49 -5.15 3.21
C PRO A 625 -11.47 -4.21 2.01
N GLY A 626 -10.59 -4.50 1.06
CA GLY A 626 -10.48 -3.71 -0.17
C GLY A 626 -9.25 -4.05 -0.99
N SER A 627 -9.07 -3.37 -2.11
CA SER A 627 -7.84 -3.44 -2.88
C SER A 627 -6.70 -2.65 -2.24
N TYR A 628 -5.48 -2.85 -2.72
CA TYR A 628 -4.31 -2.15 -2.19
C TYR A 628 -3.34 -1.65 -3.26
N TYR A 629 -2.53 -0.68 -2.85
CA TYR A 629 -1.23 -0.42 -3.48
C TYR A 629 -0.12 -1.04 -2.64
N GLU A 630 0.94 -1.48 -3.31
CA GLU A 630 2.19 -1.89 -2.64
C GLU A 630 3.15 -0.70 -2.59
N LEU A 631 3.76 -0.51 -1.43
CA LEU A 631 4.81 0.48 -1.19
C LEU A 631 6.20 -0.03 -1.56
N SER A 632 6.38 -1.36 -1.62
CA SER A 632 7.63 -1.99 -2.06
C SER A 632 7.39 -3.39 -2.62
N ASN A 633 8.18 -3.78 -3.62
CA ASN A 633 8.16 -5.13 -4.21
C ASN A 633 8.76 -6.20 -3.29
N ALA A 634 9.35 -5.77 -2.16
CA ALA A 634 9.91 -6.62 -1.14
C ALA A 634 8.83 -6.98 -0.11
N ASN A 635 8.31 -8.21 -0.18
CA ASN A 635 7.61 -8.80 0.96
C ASN A 635 8.48 -8.59 2.21
N GLY A 636 7.97 -7.87 3.22
CA GLY A 636 8.70 -7.34 4.39
C GLY A 636 9.39 -8.34 5.32
N ALA A 637 9.99 -9.40 4.79
CA ALA A 637 11.02 -10.21 5.41
C ALA A 637 12.38 -9.55 5.13
N ALA A 638 13.28 -9.60 6.12
CA ALA A 638 14.65 -9.13 6.01
C ALA A 638 15.35 -9.71 4.77
N ILE A 639 15.44 -8.89 3.73
CA ILE A 639 16.26 -9.18 2.56
C ILE A 639 17.66 -8.64 2.88
N SER A 640 18.71 -9.37 2.51
CA SER A 640 20.08 -8.87 2.56
C SER A 640 20.14 -7.44 1.99
N SER A 641 20.99 -6.57 2.56
CA SER A 641 21.14 -5.15 2.22
C SER A 641 21.14 -4.83 0.72
N ASP A 642 21.60 -5.77 -0.08
CA ASP A 642 21.89 -5.64 -1.51
C ASP A 642 20.62 -5.78 -2.39
N GLN A 643 19.51 -6.28 -1.82
CA GLN A 643 18.22 -6.46 -2.48
C GLN A 643 17.09 -5.60 -1.87
N ALA A 644 17.36 -4.88 -0.77
CA ALA A 644 16.42 -3.92 -0.20
C ALA A 644 16.24 -2.73 -1.15
N GLU A 645 15.06 -2.12 -1.18
CA GLU A 645 14.83 -0.91 -1.99
C GLU A 645 15.77 0.23 -1.58
N ARG A 646 16.16 1.04 -2.56
CA ARG A 646 17.27 2.00 -2.46
C ARG A 646 17.07 3.05 -1.34
N TRP A 647 15.83 3.37 -0.99
CA TRP A 647 15.48 4.25 0.14
C TRP A 647 15.59 3.55 1.52
N VAL A 648 15.35 2.23 1.60
CA VAL A 648 15.63 1.43 2.81
C VAL A 648 17.15 1.34 3.02
N GLN A 649 17.90 1.18 1.93
CA GLN A 649 19.37 1.22 1.97
C GLN A 649 19.89 2.58 2.44
N LEU A 650 19.22 3.68 2.04
CA LEU A 650 19.54 5.02 2.53
C LEU A 650 19.41 5.11 4.06
N PHE A 651 18.27 4.72 4.63
CA PHE A 651 18.09 4.80 6.08
C PHE A 651 19.03 3.86 6.85
N THR A 652 19.34 2.70 6.26
CA THR A 652 20.34 1.75 6.79
C THR A 652 21.76 2.34 6.76
N ARG A 653 22.13 3.09 5.72
CA ARG A 653 23.45 3.79 5.60
C ARG A 653 23.69 4.75 6.76
N TYR A 654 22.64 5.39 7.27
CA TYR A 654 22.69 6.33 8.39
C TYR A 654 22.42 5.67 9.75
N ASN A 655 22.34 4.34 9.81
CA ASN A 655 22.09 3.57 11.02
C ASN A 655 20.82 4.02 11.77
N LEU A 656 19.78 4.40 11.02
CA LEU A 656 18.47 4.77 11.56
C LEU A 656 17.63 3.51 11.83
N THR A 657 16.79 3.60 12.86
CA THR A 657 15.78 2.58 13.14
C THR A 657 14.59 2.83 12.23
N THR A 658 14.19 1.79 11.48
CA THR A 658 13.09 1.90 10.54
C THR A 658 12.10 0.75 10.63
N ASN A 659 10.82 1.04 10.42
CA ASN A 659 9.76 0.03 10.29
C ASN A 659 8.72 0.51 9.28
N PHE A 660 8.28 -0.38 8.38
CA PHE A 660 7.37 -0.03 7.29
C PHE A 660 6.31 -1.11 7.09
N GLU A 661 5.10 -0.68 6.76
CA GLU A 661 4.07 -1.54 6.17
C GLU A 661 4.25 -1.53 4.65
N ASN A 662 4.12 -2.68 3.99
CA ASN A 662 4.41 -2.79 2.56
C ASN A 662 3.17 -2.54 1.67
N LYS A 663 2.00 -2.36 2.28
CA LYS A 663 0.72 -2.19 1.59
C LYS A 663 -0.07 -1.01 2.15
N LEU A 664 -0.88 -0.41 1.28
CA LEU A 664 -1.85 0.62 1.62
C LEU A 664 -3.22 0.17 1.14
N MET A 665 -4.20 0.07 2.04
CA MET A 665 -5.60 -0.10 1.64
C MET A 665 -6.01 1.10 0.78
N PHE A 666 -6.58 0.85 -0.40
CA PHE A 666 -6.95 1.89 -1.35
C PHE A 666 -8.45 1.96 -1.61
N ILE A 667 -9.07 0.97 -2.30
CA ILE A 667 -10.52 0.99 -2.56
C ILE A 667 -11.22 0.00 -1.62
N PRO A 668 -12.05 0.46 -0.66
CA PRO A 668 -12.85 -0.44 0.16
C PRO A 668 -13.81 -1.26 -0.70
N THR A 669 -14.02 -2.53 -0.36
CA THR A 669 -15.00 -3.41 -1.03
C THR A 669 -16.39 -2.76 -1.10
N VAL A 670 -16.79 -2.13 0.01
CA VAL A 670 -18.05 -1.39 0.14
C VAL A 670 -18.18 -0.25 -0.86
N SER A 671 -17.07 0.45 -1.13
CA SER A 671 -17.02 1.52 -2.12
C SER A 671 -17.12 0.98 -3.54
N SER A 672 -16.36 -0.07 -3.86
CA SER A 672 -16.40 -0.71 -5.19
C SER A 672 -17.78 -1.28 -5.53
N LEU A 673 -18.51 -1.79 -4.53
CA LEU A 673 -19.85 -2.36 -4.69
C LEU A 673 -21.00 -1.34 -4.53
N ASP A 674 -20.69 -0.06 -4.30
CA ASP A 674 -21.66 1.03 -4.05
C ASP A 674 -22.78 0.61 -3.06
N ILE A 675 -22.38 0.03 -1.92
CA ILE A 675 -23.32 -0.52 -0.94
C ILE A 675 -24.19 0.61 -0.37
N GLY A 676 -25.51 0.49 -0.54
CA GLY A 676 -26.45 1.52 -0.12
C GLY A 676 -26.52 2.74 -1.05
N GLU A 677 -25.85 2.70 -2.21
CA GLU A 677 -25.96 3.68 -3.31
C GLU A 677 -25.63 5.14 -2.93
N GLY A 678 -24.85 5.35 -1.87
CA GLY A 678 -24.63 6.67 -1.26
C GLY A 678 -25.90 7.30 -0.66
N LYS A 679 -27.00 6.54 -0.57
CA LYS A 679 -28.30 6.96 -0.01
C LYS A 679 -28.46 6.57 1.46
N VAL A 680 -27.62 5.66 1.95
CA VAL A 680 -27.69 5.10 3.29
C VAL A 680 -26.38 5.34 4.02
N GLU A 681 -26.47 5.75 5.29
CA GLU A 681 -25.29 5.87 6.14
C GLU A 681 -24.75 4.48 6.51
N LEU A 682 -23.45 4.28 6.32
CA LEU A 682 -22.77 3.02 6.58
C LEU A 682 -21.98 3.09 7.89
N THR A 683 -22.01 2.02 8.67
CA THR A 683 -21.29 1.90 9.94
C THR A 683 -19.99 1.13 9.77
N GLN A 684 -19.11 1.16 10.78
CA GLN A 684 -17.87 0.37 10.80
C GLN A 684 -18.12 -1.12 10.47
N SER A 685 -19.20 -1.71 11.00
CA SER A 685 -19.53 -3.11 10.74
C SER A 685 -19.91 -3.40 9.29
N ASP A 686 -20.48 -2.42 8.57
CA ASP A 686 -20.79 -2.59 7.15
C ASP A 686 -19.52 -2.65 6.30
N TYR A 687 -18.53 -1.84 6.67
CA TYR A 687 -17.23 -1.80 6.01
C TYR A 687 -16.35 -3.01 6.32
N GLU A 688 -16.46 -3.60 7.52
CA GLU A 688 -15.73 -4.82 7.90
C GLU A 688 -16.41 -6.10 7.43
N LYS A 689 -17.64 -6.01 6.92
CA LYS A 689 -18.44 -7.16 6.48
C LYS A 689 -17.85 -7.78 5.21
N LYS A 690 -17.90 -9.12 5.15
CA LYS A 690 -17.68 -9.88 3.90
C LYS A 690 -18.97 -9.96 3.08
N TYR A 691 -18.87 -9.65 1.79
CA TYR A 691 -19.98 -9.71 0.85
C TYR A 691 -19.90 -11.00 0.03
N LEU A 692 -21.04 -11.57 -0.35
CA LEU A 692 -21.09 -12.86 -1.04
C LEU A 692 -21.76 -12.68 -2.40
N MET A 693 -21.08 -13.09 -3.47
CA MET A 693 -21.60 -12.96 -4.84
C MET A 693 -22.97 -13.65 -5.02
N ASN A 694 -23.17 -14.82 -4.39
CA ASN A 694 -24.43 -15.56 -4.48
C ASN A 694 -25.49 -15.07 -3.48
N PHE A 695 -25.13 -14.16 -2.55
CA PHE A 695 -26.04 -13.56 -1.57
C PHE A 695 -25.81 -12.05 -1.50
N PRO A 696 -26.23 -11.31 -2.54
CA PRO A 696 -26.19 -9.85 -2.53
C PRO A 696 -26.89 -9.28 -1.29
N PRO A 697 -26.38 -8.17 -0.72
CA PRO A 697 -27.02 -7.54 0.43
C PRO A 697 -28.42 -7.02 0.06
N ALA A 698 -29.36 -7.16 0.99
CA ALA A 698 -30.74 -6.69 0.80
C ALA A 698 -30.89 -5.18 1.04
N SER A 699 -31.98 -4.61 0.52
CA SER A 699 -32.38 -3.23 0.77
C SER A 699 -32.53 -2.95 2.29
N PRO A 700 -32.11 -1.78 2.80
CA PRO A 700 -31.66 -0.59 2.05
C PRO A 700 -30.17 -0.62 1.67
N LYS A 701 -29.34 -1.52 2.21
CA LYS A 701 -27.89 -1.61 1.94
C LYS A 701 -27.55 -2.53 0.76
N HIS A 702 -28.44 -2.59 -0.22
CA HIS A 702 -28.21 -3.35 -1.45
C HIS A 702 -27.14 -2.69 -2.33
N THR A 703 -26.63 -3.47 -3.27
CA THR A 703 -25.79 -2.97 -4.36
C THR A 703 -26.69 -2.65 -5.57
N PRO A 704 -26.41 -1.57 -6.33
CA PRO A 704 -27.17 -1.22 -7.54
C PRO A 704 -26.81 -2.07 -8.77
N PHE A 705 -25.76 -2.90 -8.68
CA PHE A 705 -25.26 -3.66 -9.82
C PHE A 705 -26.11 -4.91 -10.11
N ASP A 706 -26.33 -5.22 -11.39
CA ASP A 706 -27.04 -6.43 -11.83
C ASP A 706 -26.26 -7.71 -11.46
N ALA A 707 -24.94 -7.61 -11.33
CA ALA A 707 -24.05 -8.65 -10.83
C ALA A 707 -22.74 -8.01 -10.33
N PHE A 708 -22.04 -8.70 -9.43
CA PHE A 708 -20.71 -8.28 -9.03
C PHE A 708 -19.78 -9.47 -8.81
N TYR A 709 -18.49 -9.20 -8.96
CA TYR A 709 -17.40 -10.11 -8.68
C TYR A 709 -16.60 -9.59 -7.49
N ILE A 710 -16.17 -10.48 -6.61
CA ILE A 710 -15.24 -10.14 -5.52
C ILE A 710 -14.15 -11.19 -5.48
N THR A 711 -12.90 -10.74 -5.44
CA THR A 711 -11.74 -11.62 -5.26
C THR A 711 -11.76 -12.28 -3.87
N ASP A 712 -11.26 -13.51 -3.76
CA ASP A 712 -11.27 -14.28 -2.50
C ASP A 712 -10.44 -13.61 -1.38
N GLY A 713 -9.41 -12.87 -1.78
CA GLY A 713 -8.60 -12.01 -0.92
C GLY A 713 -8.32 -10.67 -1.57
N SER A 714 -7.66 -9.77 -0.84
CA SER A 714 -7.25 -8.50 -1.40
C SER A 714 -6.16 -8.65 -2.45
N THR A 715 -6.29 -7.88 -3.53
CA THR A 715 -5.37 -7.85 -4.66
C THR A 715 -4.93 -6.42 -4.95
N TYR A 716 -3.88 -6.29 -5.77
CA TYR A 716 -3.41 -4.98 -6.22
C TYR A 716 -4.52 -4.25 -6.99
N HIS A 717 -4.63 -2.94 -6.79
CA HIS A 717 -5.66 -2.11 -7.41
C HIS A 717 -5.75 -2.32 -8.93
N THR A 718 -6.95 -2.60 -9.44
CA THR A 718 -7.24 -2.91 -10.87
C THR A 718 -6.51 -4.13 -11.47
N SER A 719 -5.86 -4.96 -10.65
CA SER A 719 -5.26 -6.19 -11.14
C SER A 719 -6.33 -7.19 -11.59
N PHE A 720 -5.96 -8.07 -12.52
CA PHE A 720 -6.82 -9.14 -12.98
C PHE A 720 -6.44 -10.45 -12.29
N GLU A 721 -7.40 -11.38 -12.22
CA GLU A 721 -7.17 -12.79 -11.91
C GLU A 721 -7.91 -13.68 -12.92
N PRO A 722 -7.54 -14.95 -13.09
CA PRO A 722 -8.08 -15.77 -14.19
C PRO A 722 -9.61 -15.91 -14.12
N THR A 723 -10.11 -16.16 -12.91
CA THR A 723 -11.54 -16.33 -12.61
C THR A 723 -12.35 -15.06 -12.85
N MET A 724 -11.73 -13.89 -12.72
CA MET A 724 -12.36 -12.61 -13.02
C MET A 724 -12.60 -12.45 -14.53
N LEU A 725 -11.61 -12.79 -15.37
CA LEU A 725 -11.78 -12.69 -16.82
C LEU A 725 -12.80 -13.71 -17.35
N ASP A 726 -12.80 -14.92 -16.82
CA ASP A 726 -13.84 -15.91 -17.12
C ASP A 726 -15.23 -15.38 -16.73
N TRP A 727 -15.36 -14.80 -15.53
CA TRP A 727 -16.61 -14.19 -15.09
C TRP A 727 -17.05 -13.03 -16.00
N MET A 728 -16.12 -12.15 -16.43
CA MET A 728 -16.42 -11.07 -17.36
C MET A 728 -16.96 -11.62 -18.68
N LEU A 729 -16.29 -12.62 -19.26
CA LEU A 729 -16.76 -13.26 -20.50
C LEU A 729 -18.15 -13.91 -20.31
N GLU A 730 -18.46 -14.47 -19.15
CA GLU A 730 -19.82 -14.94 -18.83
C GLU A 730 -20.84 -13.79 -18.75
N GLN A 731 -20.46 -12.62 -18.23
CA GLN A 731 -21.34 -11.44 -18.19
C GLN A 731 -21.62 -10.86 -19.59
N MET A 732 -20.71 -11.05 -20.54
CA MET A 732 -20.85 -10.58 -21.93
C MET A 732 -21.76 -11.50 -22.77
N LYS A 733 -21.99 -12.76 -22.37
CA LYS A 733 -22.81 -13.71 -23.13
C LYS A 733 -24.30 -13.40 -23.08
N VAL A 734 -24.97 -13.69 -24.19
CA VAL A 734 -26.42 -13.85 -24.24
C VAL A 734 -26.76 -15.22 -23.63
N THR A 735 -27.52 -15.22 -22.53
CA THR A 735 -27.89 -16.45 -21.81
C THR A 735 -29.18 -16.25 -21.03
N VAL A 736 -29.76 -17.32 -20.48
CA VAL A 736 -30.91 -17.23 -19.59
C VAL A 736 -30.47 -16.66 -18.24
N ASP A 737 -31.13 -15.59 -17.80
CA ASP A 737 -30.98 -14.97 -16.49
C ASP A 737 -32.14 -15.34 -15.56
N GLY A 738 -31.88 -15.35 -14.26
CA GLY A 738 -32.84 -15.73 -13.22
C GLY A 738 -32.18 -16.51 -12.07
N PRO A 739 -32.92 -16.85 -11.01
CA PRO A 739 -32.35 -17.49 -9.83
C PRO A 739 -31.82 -18.90 -10.12
N GLU A 740 -30.72 -19.28 -9.47
CA GLU A 740 -30.20 -20.66 -9.49
C GLU A 740 -31.07 -21.61 -8.66
N VAL A 741 -31.69 -21.08 -7.59
CA VAL A 741 -32.65 -21.77 -6.71
C VAL A 741 -34.01 -21.11 -6.88
N ALA A 742 -34.81 -21.68 -7.77
CA ALA A 742 -36.11 -21.19 -8.17
C ALA A 742 -37.18 -21.55 -7.15
N THR A 743 -38.11 -20.64 -6.92
CA THR A 743 -39.33 -20.86 -6.15
C THR A 743 -40.54 -20.50 -7.01
N ASP A 744 -41.74 -20.70 -6.47
CA ASP A 744 -42.96 -20.32 -7.19
C ASP A 744 -42.98 -18.81 -7.47
N GLY A 745 -43.18 -18.43 -8.74
CA GLY A 745 -43.12 -17.04 -9.19
C GLY A 745 -41.74 -16.53 -9.58
N SER A 746 -40.66 -17.33 -9.44
CA SER A 746 -39.33 -16.95 -9.95
C SER A 746 -39.38 -16.62 -11.44
N ARG A 747 -38.74 -15.52 -11.84
CA ARG A 747 -38.79 -15.00 -13.21
C ARG A 747 -37.47 -15.17 -13.94
N TYR A 748 -37.55 -15.57 -15.20
CA TYR A 748 -36.42 -15.75 -16.11
C TYR A 748 -36.51 -14.82 -17.30
N THR A 749 -35.36 -14.32 -17.74
CA THR A 749 -35.22 -13.43 -18.90
C THR A 749 -34.02 -13.84 -19.74
N ILE A 750 -33.83 -13.24 -20.92
CA ILE A 750 -32.57 -13.37 -21.65
C ILE A 750 -31.68 -12.19 -21.31
N ARG A 751 -30.55 -12.47 -20.67
CA ARG A 751 -29.48 -11.52 -20.41
C ARG A 751 -28.88 -11.03 -21.72
N ASN A 752 -28.54 -9.75 -21.79
CA ASN A 752 -27.97 -9.09 -22.97
C ASN A 752 -28.85 -9.26 -24.23
N ASN A 753 -30.18 -9.32 -24.08
CA ASN A 753 -31.13 -9.33 -25.20
C ASN A 753 -31.26 -7.95 -25.86
N THR A 754 -30.17 -7.42 -26.40
CA THR A 754 -30.09 -6.06 -26.98
C THR A 754 -30.96 -5.88 -28.24
N MET A 755 -31.47 -6.98 -28.79
CA MET A 755 -32.29 -7.01 -30.00
C MET A 755 -33.77 -7.31 -29.72
N ASN A 756 -34.18 -7.44 -28.45
CA ASN A 756 -35.55 -7.76 -28.01
C ASN A 756 -36.19 -8.92 -28.77
N TYR A 757 -35.49 -10.04 -28.91
CA TYR A 757 -36.06 -11.22 -29.56
C TYR A 757 -37.35 -11.68 -28.86
N ASN A 758 -38.33 -12.15 -29.63
CA ASN A 758 -39.49 -12.87 -29.08
C ASN A 758 -39.03 -14.23 -28.53
N ILE A 759 -39.31 -14.48 -27.25
CA ILE A 759 -38.84 -15.68 -26.54
C ILE A 759 -40.02 -16.63 -26.30
N THR A 760 -39.80 -17.91 -26.58
CA THR A 760 -40.67 -19.00 -26.11
C THR A 760 -39.94 -19.81 -25.05
N TRP A 761 -40.60 -20.06 -23.92
CA TRP A 761 -40.02 -20.73 -22.76
C TRP A 761 -40.50 -22.18 -22.63
N ASN A 762 -39.64 -23.07 -22.16
CA ASN A 762 -40.03 -24.40 -21.70
C ASN A 762 -39.14 -24.92 -20.56
N THR A 763 -39.59 -25.98 -19.90
CA THR A 763 -38.80 -26.73 -18.92
C THR A 763 -38.50 -28.14 -19.42
N SER A 764 -37.39 -28.72 -18.97
CA SER A 764 -37.04 -30.11 -19.30
C SER A 764 -37.94 -31.16 -18.63
N ASP A 765 -38.70 -30.80 -17.59
CA ASP A 765 -39.62 -31.67 -16.86
C ASP A 765 -40.78 -30.85 -16.25
N GLU A 766 -41.92 -30.85 -16.93
CA GLU A 766 -43.13 -30.14 -16.50
C GLU A 766 -43.79 -30.74 -15.24
N SER A 767 -43.37 -31.94 -14.80
CA SER A 767 -43.84 -32.52 -13.54
C SER A 767 -43.19 -31.85 -12.32
N VAL A 768 -42.04 -31.20 -12.51
CA VAL A 768 -41.33 -30.43 -11.47
C VAL A 768 -41.77 -28.98 -11.46
N ALA A 769 -41.77 -28.32 -12.63
CA ALA A 769 -42.24 -26.95 -12.78
C ALA A 769 -42.60 -26.63 -14.25
N THR A 770 -43.51 -25.68 -14.44
CA THR A 770 -43.83 -25.08 -15.75
C THR A 770 -43.33 -23.65 -15.81
N VAL A 771 -43.17 -23.10 -17.02
CA VAL A 771 -42.79 -21.70 -17.23
C VAL A 771 -43.73 -21.08 -18.26
N ASP A 772 -44.25 -19.90 -17.99
CA ASP A 772 -45.15 -19.21 -18.91
C ASP A 772 -44.37 -18.38 -19.96
N ASN A 773 -45.10 -17.76 -20.89
CA ASN A 773 -44.49 -16.94 -21.95
C ASN A 773 -43.83 -15.65 -21.44
N THR A 774 -44.11 -15.24 -20.19
CA THR A 774 -43.44 -14.09 -19.55
C THR A 774 -42.13 -14.47 -18.87
N GLY A 775 -41.81 -15.77 -18.86
CA GLY A 775 -40.66 -16.34 -18.16
C GLY A 775 -40.92 -16.61 -16.68
N THR A 776 -42.18 -16.61 -16.23
CA THR A 776 -42.54 -16.84 -14.82
C THR A 776 -42.71 -18.34 -14.57
N LEU A 777 -41.99 -18.85 -13.57
CA LEU A 777 -42.00 -20.27 -13.20
C LEU A 777 -43.12 -20.57 -12.21
N SER A 778 -43.86 -21.66 -12.45
CA SER A 778 -44.81 -22.25 -11.51
C SER A 778 -44.28 -23.57 -10.96
N MET A 779 -44.00 -23.60 -9.67
CA MET A 779 -43.42 -24.75 -8.98
C MET A 779 -44.48 -25.80 -8.66
N LYS A 780 -44.20 -27.08 -8.94
CA LYS A 780 -45.07 -28.21 -8.54
C LYS A 780 -44.45 -29.06 -7.42
N LYS A 781 -43.16 -29.33 -7.50
CA LYS A 781 -42.39 -30.09 -6.49
C LYS A 781 -40.91 -29.74 -6.55
N TYR A 782 -40.15 -30.21 -5.57
CA TYR A 782 -38.69 -30.15 -5.60
C TYR A 782 -38.11 -30.95 -6.78
N GLY A 783 -37.10 -30.40 -7.45
CA GLY A 783 -36.31 -31.11 -8.46
C GLY A 783 -35.33 -30.22 -9.20
N VAL A 784 -34.37 -30.83 -9.90
CA VAL A 784 -33.38 -30.13 -10.73
C VAL A 784 -33.77 -30.27 -12.19
N ILE A 785 -34.01 -29.15 -12.87
CA ILE A 785 -34.47 -29.08 -14.26
C ILE A 785 -33.65 -28.09 -15.08
N THR A 786 -33.85 -28.07 -16.39
CA THR A 786 -33.31 -27.05 -17.29
C THR A 786 -34.43 -26.19 -17.86
N ILE A 787 -34.30 -24.87 -17.74
CA ILE A 787 -35.13 -23.90 -18.46
C ILE A 787 -34.49 -23.63 -19.81
N THR A 788 -35.32 -23.61 -20.86
CA THR A 788 -34.88 -23.23 -22.21
C THR A 788 -35.66 -22.03 -22.70
N ALA A 789 -34.93 -21.02 -23.18
CA ALA A 789 -35.46 -19.92 -23.97
C ALA A 789 -35.14 -20.16 -25.45
N SER A 790 -36.17 -20.18 -26.29
CA SER A 790 -36.03 -20.30 -27.75
C SER A 790 -36.35 -18.97 -28.42
N CYS A 791 -35.41 -18.48 -29.23
CA CYS A 791 -35.54 -17.23 -30.00
C CYS A 791 -35.38 -17.55 -31.49
N VAL A 792 -36.13 -16.86 -32.37
CA VAL A 792 -35.90 -16.95 -33.83
C VAL A 792 -35.06 -15.75 -34.26
N ILE A 793 -33.82 -16.00 -34.66
CA ILE A 793 -32.86 -14.99 -35.12
C ILE A 793 -32.50 -15.32 -36.57
N ASN A 794 -32.81 -14.41 -37.52
CA ASN A 794 -32.54 -14.62 -38.95
C ASN A 794 -33.06 -15.97 -39.50
N ASN A 795 -34.29 -16.34 -39.16
CA ASN A 795 -34.92 -17.63 -39.50
C ASN A 795 -34.22 -18.88 -38.91
N VAL A 796 -33.27 -18.71 -38.00
CA VAL A 796 -32.64 -19.80 -37.23
C VAL A 796 -33.17 -19.77 -35.81
N THR A 797 -33.66 -20.92 -35.32
CA THR A 797 -34.05 -21.04 -33.91
C THR A 797 -32.80 -21.24 -33.05
N THR A 798 -32.48 -20.22 -32.25
CA THR A 798 -31.40 -20.26 -31.25
C THR A 798 -31.99 -20.59 -29.88
N LYS A 799 -31.38 -21.54 -29.16
CA LYS A 799 -31.84 -21.96 -27.84
C LYS A 799 -30.77 -21.65 -26.78
N PHE A 800 -31.21 -21.09 -25.67
CA PHE A 800 -30.39 -20.82 -24.49
C PHE A 800 -30.91 -21.65 -23.33
N HIS A 801 -30.01 -22.23 -22.54
CA HIS A 801 -30.35 -23.18 -21.49
C HIS A 801 -29.78 -22.72 -20.14
N LYS A 802 -30.55 -22.90 -19.07
CA LYS A 802 -30.06 -22.75 -17.70
C LYS A 802 -30.57 -23.88 -16.83
N LYS A 803 -29.64 -24.58 -16.18
CA LYS A 803 -29.96 -25.61 -15.19
C LYS A 803 -30.27 -24.93 -13.86
N ILE A 804 -31.36 -25.32 -13.21
CA ILE A 804 -31.85 -24.73 -11.97
C ILE A 804 -32.27 -25.81 -10.98
N MET A 805 -32.29 -25.45 -9.70
CA MET A 805 -32.94 -26.23 -8.65
C MET A 805 -34.29 -25.57 -8.31
N VAL A 806 -35.39 -26.28 -8.49
CA VAL A 806 -36.74 -25.83 -8.09
C VAL A 806 -37.00 -26.29 -6.67
N GLY A 807 -37.32 -25.36 -5.78
CA GLY A 807 -37.48 -25.59 -4.35
C GLY A 807 -36.16 -25.89 -3.63
N PHE A 808 -36.27 -26.36 -2.39
CA PHE A 808 -35.14 -26.68 -1.55
C PHE A 808 -34.91 -28.19 -1.47
N PRO A 809 -33.65 -28.65 -1.45
CA PRO A 809 -33.35 -30.07 -1.39
C PRO A 809 -33.62 -30.63 0.01
N PRO A 810 -33.87 -31.94 0.13
CA PRO A 810 -34.02 -32.58 1.43
C PRO A 810 -32.67 -32.62 2.18
N PHE A 811 -32.74 -32.34 3.49
CA PHE A 811 -31.61 -32.42 4.42
C PHE A 811 -31.90 -33.40 5.55
N VAL A 812 -30.86 -34.09 6.00
CA VAL A 812 -30.86 -34.85 7.25
C VAL A 812 -29.86 -34.19 8.20
N LEU A 813 -30.26 -34.07 9.47
CA LEU A 813 -29.39 -33.57 10.53
C LEU A 813 -28.70 -34.74 11.23
N GLU A 814 -27.39 -34.66 11.35
CA GLU A 814 -26.55 -35.64 12.03
C GLU A 814 -25.66 -34.89 13.03
N TRP A 815 -25.23 -35.55 14.11
CA TRP A 815 -24.32 -34.94 15.08
C TRP A 815 -23.04 -35.76 15.24
N ARG A 816 -21.95 -35.08 15.59
CA ARG A 816 -20.67 -35.69 15.97
C ARG A 816 -20.00 -34.85 17.07
N MET A 817 -18.95 -35.38 17.70
CA MET A 817 -18.15 -34.61 18.65
C MET A 817 -17.07 -33.79 17.94
N GLU A 818 -16.96 -32.50 18.24
CA GLU A 818 -15.93 -31.62 17.68
C GLU A 818 -15.60 -30.50 18.68
N VAL A 819 -14.31 -30.33 19.03
CA VAL A 819 -13.83 -29.29 19.97
C VAL A 819 -14.66 -29.20 21.27
N SER A 820 -14.97 -30.35 21.89
CA SER A 820 -15.79 -30.39 23.13
C SER A 820 -17.22 -29.86 22.99
N ALA A 821 -17.76 -29.84 21.78
CA ALA A 821 -19.14 -29.51 21.49
C ALA A 821 -19.80 -30.63 20.66
N TYR A 822 -21.13 -30.70 20.75
CA TYR A 822 -21.93 -31.48 19.83
C TYR A 822 -22.10 -30.69 18.53
N MET A 823 -21.44 -31.12 17.46
CA MET A 823 -21.51 -30.49 16.16
C MET A 823 -22.64 -31.09 15.34
N VAL A 824 -23.77 -30.39 15.23
CA VAL A 824 -24.89 -30.81 14.37
C VAL A 824 -24.62 -30.32 12.96
N SER A 825 -24.70 -31.20 11.96
CA SER A 825 -24.43 -30.90 10.55
C SER A 825 -25.63 -31.25 9.68
N ALA A 826 -25.88 -30.42 8.68
CA ALA A 826 -26.89 -30.58 7.66
C ALA A 826 -26.30 -31.32 6.45
N ARG A 827 -26.72 -32.58 6.24
CA ARG A 827 -26.31 -33.36 5.07
C ARG A 827 -27.41 -33.34 4.02
N CYS A 828 -27.12 -32.78 2.85
CA CYS A 828 -28.00 -32.88 1.69
C CYS A 828 -28.02 -34.34 1.21
N ILE A 829 -29.21 -34.91 1.00
CA ILE A 829 -29.36 -36.31 0.58
C ILE A 829 -29.59 -36.49 -0.93
N ASP A 830 -29.67 -35.39 -1.70
CA ASP A 830 -29.75 -35.42 -3.16
C ASP A 830 -28.46 -34.88 -3.79
N SER A 831 -27.68 -35.78 -4.40
CA SER A 831 -26.43 -35.41 -5.07
C SER A 831 -26.62 -34.46 -6.25
N LYS A 832 -27.81 -34.41 -6.87
CA LYS A 832 -28.07 -33.46 -7.96
C LYS A 832 -28.12 -32.00 -7.49
N ALA A 833 -28.34 -31.76 -6.19
CA ALA A 833 -28.41 -30.44 -5.60
C ALA A 833 -27.04 -29.86 -5.24
N GLU A 834 -25.97 -30.67 -5.24
CA GLU A 834 -24.64 -30.29 -4.72
C GLU A 834 -24.11 -28.99 -5.34
N THR A 835 -24.24 -28.82 -6.66
CA THR A 835 -23.79 -27.60 -7.36
C THR A 835 -24.58 -26.34 -7.00
N PHE A 836 -25.76 -26.49 -6.39
CA PHE A 836 -26.65 -25.41 -6.00
C PHE A 836 -26.55 -25.04 -4.52
N LEU A 837 -25.87 -25.84 -3.68
CA LEU A 837 -25.75 -25.57 -2.25
C LEU A 837 -25.01 -24.27 -1.94
N LYS A 838 -24.17 -23.78 -2.85
CA LYS A 838 -23.53 -22.46 -2.76
C LYS A 838 -24.50 -21.27 -2.88
N ASN A 839 -25.75 -21.53 -3.28
CA ASN A 839 -26.82 -20.54 -3.49
C ASN A 839 -27.90 -20.60 -2.40
N ILE A 840 -27.64 -21.33 -1.30
CA ILE A 840 -28.48 -21.37 -0.10
C ILE A 840 -27.65 -20.99 1.14
N GLN A 841 -28.31 -20.44 2.16
CA GLN A 841 -27.75 -20.23 3.49
C GLN A 841 -28.59 -20.98 4.54
N TYR A 842 -28.04 -21.12 5.75
CA TYR A 842 -28.62 -21.91 6.82
C TYR A 842 -29.12 -21.00 7.94
N GLU A 843 -30.29 -21.30 8.46
CA GLU A 843 -30.81 -20.75 9.72
C GLU A 843 -30.90 -21.88 10.73
N TRP A 844 -30.27 -21.68 11.88
CA TRP A 844 -30.29 -22.63 13.00
C TRP A 844 -31.04 -22.07 14.18
N LYS A 845 -31.66 -22.96 14.95
CA LYS A 845 -32.40 -22.59 16.16
C LYS A 845 -32.32 -23.71 17.18
N LEU A 846 -32.02 -23.36 18.42
CA LEU A 846 -31.89 -24.31 19.53
C LEU A 846 -33.07 -24.14 20.51
N LYS A 847 -33.70 -25.26 20.89
CA LYS A 847 -34.67 -25.32 21.97
C LYS A 847 -34.17 -26.29 23.04
N ARG A 848 -34.09 -25.83 24.29
CA ARG A 848 -33.82 -26.70 25.44
C ARG A 848 -35.12 -27.07 26.12
N ASP A 849 -35.21 -28.28 26.66
CA ASP A 849 -36.44 -28.75 27.33
C ASP A 849 -36.77 -27.96 28.60
N SER A 850 -35.78 -27.35 29.25
CA SER A 850 -35.95 -26.51 30.44
C SER A 850 -36.39 -25.07 30.15
N GLU A 851 -36.39 -24.63 28.89
CA GLU A 851 -36.71 -23.26 28.50
C GLU A 851 -38.14 -23.18 27.92
N SER A 852 -38.98 -22.29 28.48
CA SER A 852 -40.33 -22.04 27.97
C SER A 852 -40.35 -21.24 26.67
N SER A 853 -39.27 -20.51 26.36
CA SER A 853 -39.10 -19.72 25.14
C SER A 853 -37.94 -20.27 24.32
N THR A 854 -38.15 -20.43 23.01
CA THR A 854 -37.09 -20.84 22.08
C THR A 854 -36.18 -19.66 21.72
N SER A 855 -34.89 -19.93 21.46
CA SER A 855 -33.99 -18.95 20.85
C SER A 855 -34.47 -18.44 19.48
N ASP A 856 -34.01 -17.25 19.10
CA ASP A 856 -34.22 -16.70 17.75
C ASP A 856 -33.40 -17.48 16.70
N TRP A 857 -33.88 -17.46 15.46
CA TRP A 857 -33.15 -18.06 14.34
C TRP A 857 -31.84 -17.32 14.10
N SER A 858 -30.76 -18.08 13.99
CA SER A 858 -29.42 -17.55 13.70
C SER A 858 -29.00 -17.92 12.28
N GLN A 859 -28.72 -16.92 11.47
CA GLN A 859 -28.27 -17.09 10.08
C GLN A 859 -26.76 -17.37 10.01
N THR A 860 -26.36 -18.29 9.16
CA THR A 860 -24.96 -18.64 8.89
C THR A 860 -24.78 -19.20 7.48
N ILE A 861 -23.56 -19.15 6.98
CA ILE A 861 -23.13 -19.86 5.77
C ILE A 861 -22.79 -21.32 6.07
N ASP A 862 -22.52 -21.65 7.34
CA ASP A 862 -22.06 -22.95 7.73
C ASP A 862 -23.21 -23.97 7.75
N PRO A 863 -23.04 -25.14 7.11
CA PRO A 863 -24.00 -26.23 7.16
C PRO A 863 -23.95 -26.97 8.49
N TRP A 864 -23.45 -26.34 9.56
CA TRP A 864 -23.32 -26.95 10.88
C TRP A 864 -23.51 -25.93 12.00
N TRP A 865 -23.84 -26.43 13.18
CA TRP A 865 -24.06 -25.65 14.39
C TRP A 865 -23.52 -26.38 15.62
N GLY A 866 -22.74 -25.66 16.43
CA GLY A 866 -22.18 -26.19 17.68
C GLY A 866 -23.16 -26.04 18.85
N VAL A 867 -23.43 -27.14 19.54
CA VAL A 867 -24.18 -27.16 20.80
C VAL A 867 -23.22 -27.47 21.94
N MET A 868 -23.03 -26.48 22.82
CA MET A 868 -22.14 -26.63 23.97
C MET A 868 -22.76 -27.56 25.01
N PRO A 869 -22.00 -28.56 25.51
CA PRO A 869 -22.50 -29.50 26.50
C PRO A 869 -22.63 -28.85 27.88
N THR A 870 -23.53 -29.39 28.70
CA THR A 870 -23.63 -29.02 30.12
C THR A 870 -23.38 -30.23 31.02
N GLN A 871 -22.92 -30.00 32.25
CA GLN A 871 -22.66 -31.10 33.20
C GLN A 871 -23.94 -31.82 33.65
N LYS A 872 -25.08 -31.10 33.66
CA LYS A 872 -26.41 -31.67 33.94
C LYS A 872 -27.10 -32.09 32.64
N THR A 873 -28.14 -32.91 32.79
CA THR A 873 -29.01 -33.34 31.69
C THR A 873 -29.46 -32.16 30.83
N ASN A 874 -29.23 -32.24 29.52
CA ASN A 874 -29.49 -31.16 28.56
C ASN A 874 -30.05 -31.71 27.26
N LYS A 875 -31.34 -32.05 27.30
CA LYS A 875 -32.10 -32.40 26.12
C LYS A 875 -32.37 -31.17 25.28
N VAL A 876 -32.04 -31.28 24.00
CA VAL A 876 -32.21 -30.20 23.05
C VAL A 876 -32.85 -30.68 21.77
N THR A 877 -33.64 -29.80 21.17
CA THR A 877 -34.05 -29.89 19.78
C THR A 877 -33.30 -28.84 18.98
N VAL A 878 -32.53 -29.29 18.00
CA VAL A 878 -31.86 -28.42 17.03
C VAL A 878 -32.71 -28.36 15.77
N TYR A 879 -33.18 -27.18 15.43
CA TYR A 879 -33.90 -26.89 14.20
C TYR A 879 -32.95 -26.28 13.18
N MET A 880 -33.14 -26.65 11.92
CA MET A 880 -32.44 -26.07 10.78
C MET A 880 -33.42 -25.83 9.64
N ARG A 881 -33.30 -24.71 8.95
CA ARG A 881 -33.91 -24.49 7.64
C ARG A 881 -32.93 -23.77 6.73
N VAL A 882 -33.14 -23.87 5.43
CA VAL A 882 -32.34 -23.15 4.44
C VAL A 882 -33.13 -22.02 3.82
N PHE A 883 -32.44 -21.03 3.27
CA PHE A 883 -33.06 -19.95 2.51
C PHE A 883 -32.21 -19.55 1.31
N ASN A 884 -32.85 -19.02 0.26
CA ASN A 884 -32.19 -18.52 -0.94
C ASN A 884 -31.88 -17.01 -0.83
N ALA A 885 -31.22 -16.44 -1.83
CA ALA A 885 -30.88 -15.01 -1.87
C ALA A 885 -32.11 -14.07 -1.82
N GLU A 886 -33.29 -14.56 -2.19
CA GLU A 886 -34.56 -13.82 -2.12
C GLU A 886 -35.17 -13.83 -0.70
N GLY A 887 -34.56 -14.54 0.25
CA GLY A 887 -35.04 -14.66 1.63
C GLY A 887 -36.17 -15.68 1.82
N ILE A 888 -36.52 -16.43 0.78
CA ILE A 888 -37.53 -17.50 0.85
C ILE A 888 -36.92 -18.69 1.57
N ARG A 889 -37.67 -19.27 2.50
CA ARG A 889 -37.19 -20.32 3.42
C ARG A 889 -37.80 -21.68 3.12
N SER A 890 -37.03 -22.72 3.37
CA SER A 890 -37.52 -24.10 3.40
C SER A 890 -38.35 -24.36 4.66
N ASN A 891 -39.07 -25.47 4.65
CA ASN A 891 -39.59 -26.04 5.89
C ASN A 891 -38.43 -26.44 6.82
N PRO A 892 -38.57 -26.22 8.15
CA PRO A 892 -37.58 -26.68 9.11
C PRO A 892 -37.48 -28.20 9.16
N VAL A 893 -36.25 -28.70 9.30
CA VAL A 893 -35.94 -30.04 9.80
C VAL A 893 -35.40 -29.92 11.22
N PHE A 894 -35.48 -31.01 11.98
CA PHE A 894 -35.02 -31.00 13.37
C PHE A 894 -34.35 -32.31 13.78
N LEU A 895 -33.53 -32.22 14.83
CA LEU A 895 -32.87 -33.33 15.48
C LEU A 895 -33.04 -33.17 16.99
N ASN A 896 -33.59 -34.20 17.64
CA ASN A 896 -33.60 -34.29 19.10
C ASN A 896 -32.32 -35.00 19.54
N MET A 897 -31.64 -34.47 20.54
CA MET A 897 -30.43 -35.08 21.09
C MET A 897 -30.22 -34.73 22.55
N ASP A 898 -29.45 -35.57 23.24
CA ASP A 898 -28.91 -35.27 24.56
C ASP A 898 -27.55 -34.58 24.40
N ALA A 899 -27.50 -33.29 24.72
CA ALA A 899 -26.28 -32.48 24.70
C ALA A 899 -25.68 -32.36 26.12
N THR A 900 -25.78 -33.40 26.93
CA THR A 900 -25.07 -33.51 28.22
C THR A 900 -23.59 -33.81 27.99
N ALA A 901 -22.72 -33.29 28.85
CA ALA A 901 -21.29 -33.60 28.81
C ALA A 901 -21.08 -35.13 28.93
N PRO A 902 -20.32 -35.78 28.04
CA PRO A 902 -20.24 -37.24 28.00
C PRO A 902 -19.48 -37.85 29.18
N PHE A 903 -18.62 -37.07 29.83
CA PHE A 903 -17.75 -37.54 30.91
C PHE A 903 -17.83 -36.66 32.15
N GLU A 904 -17.83 -37.32 33.30
CA GLU A 904 -17.46 -36.72 34.58
C GLU A 904 -16.06 -37.18 35.00
N PHE A 905 -15.51 -36.50 36.01
CA PHE A 905 -14.15 -36.70 36.48
C PHE A 905 -14.11 -36.82 38.00
N GLU A 906 -13.27 -37.70 38.51
CA GLU A 906 -12.93 -37.78 39.94
C GLU A 906 -11.44 -37.41 40.13
N PRO A 907 -11.10 -36.42 40.97
CA PRO A 907 -11.99 -35.60 41.79
C PRO A 907 -12.87 -34.64 40.96
N HIS A 908 -14.13 -34.49 41.36
CA HIS A 908 -15.10 -33.61 40.70
C HIS A 908 -14.74 -32.12 40.76
N THR A 909 -13.82 -31.72 41.64
CA THR A 909 -13.48 -30.31 41.88
C THR A 909 -12.72 -29.66 40.71
N PRO A 910 -12.86 -28.34 40.50
CA PRO A 910 -12.10 -27.62 39.48
C PRO A 910 -10.59 -27.60 39.75
N ASN A 911 -10.22 -27.67 41.03
CA ASN A 911 -8.83 -27.75 41.49
C ASN A 911 -8.58 -29.14 42.06
N PHE A 912 -7.51 -29.77 41.61
CA PHE A 912 -6.97 -31.00 42.17
C PHE A 912 -6.05 -30.62 43.33
N GLU A 913 -6.44 -30.92 44.56
CA GLU A 913 -5.66 -30.52 45.73
C GLU A 913 -4.66 -31.62 46.12
N VAL A 914 -3.39 -31.26 46.26
CA VAL A 914 -2.32 -32.16 46.72
C VAL A 914 -1.63 -31.58 47.95
N SER A 915 -1.19 -32.44 48.87
CA SER A 915 -0.51 -32.05 50.10
C SER A 915 0.77 -32.84 50.31
N GLN A 916 1.48 -32.58 51.40
CA GLN A 916 2.69 -33.33 51.78
C GLN A 916 2.46 -34.85 51.94
N TYR A 917 1.21 -35.26 52.15
CA TYR A 917 0.77 -36.65 52.29
C TYR A 917 0.34 -37.30 50.97
N THR A 918 0.17 -36.52 49.89
CA THR A 918 -0.16 -37.07 48.57
C THR A 918 1.02 -37.85 48.01
N ASN A 919 0.78 -39.07 47.54
CA ASN A 919 1.77 -39.83 46.78
C ASN A 919 1.73 -39.35 45.31
N PRO A 920 2.79 -38.67 44.81
CA PRO A 920 2.78 -38.09 43.47
C PRO A 920 2.76 -39.13 42.34
N PHE A 921 3.13 -40.39 42.62
CA PHE A 921 3.13 -41.50 41.64
C PHE A 921 1.77 -42.19 41.50
N THR A 922 0.84 -41.96 42.43
CA THR A 922 -0.50 -42.55 42.38
C THR A 922 -1.61 -41.51 42.33
N ALA A 923 -1.26 -40.22 42.32
CA ALA A 923 -2.24 -39.16 42.14
C ALA A 923 -2.74 -39.22 40.70
N SER A 924 -4.04 -39.39 40.53
CA SER A 924 -4.67 -39.58 39.22
C SER A 924 -6.00 -38.85 39.11
N LEU A 925 -6.35 -38.53 37.87
CA LEU A 925 -7.66 -38.04 37.46
C LEU A 925 -8.38 -39.19 36.74
N ASP A 926 -9.46 -39.67 37.32
CA ASP A 926 -10.31 -40.65 36.67
C ASP A 926 -11.37 -39.94 35.82
N PHE A 927 -11.67 -40.48 34.64
CA PHE A 927 -12.82 -40.08 33.84
C PHE A 927 -13.75 -41.28 33.65
N PHE A 928 -15.05 -41.03 33.62
CA PHE A 928 -16.07 -42.05 33.46
C PHE A 928 -17.34 -41.48 32.83
N PRO A 929 -18.22 -42.32 32.25
CA PRO A 929 -19.48 -41.88 31.65
C PRO A 929 -20.30 -41.00 32.61
N ASN A 930 -20.76 -39.85 32.14
CA ASN A 930 -21.53 -38.93 32.99
C ASN A 930 -22.87 -39.57 33.40
N PRO A 931 -23.16 -39.75 34.71
CA PRO A 931 -24.40 -40.35 35.17
C PRO A 931 -25.66 -39.52 34.85
N GLN A 932 -25.51 -38.23 34.57
CA GLN A 932 -26.60 -37.32 34.19
C GLN A 932 -26.97 -37.39 32.70
N TYR A 933 -26.17 -38.10 31.90
CA TYR A 933 -26.49 -38.40 30.51
C TYR A 933 -27.62 -39.43 30.47
N GLU A 934 -28.68 -39.19 29.71
CA GLU A 934 -29.88 -40.03 29.79
C GLU A 934 -29.64 -41.44 29.20
N ASP A 935 -29.05 -41.50 28.02
CA ASP A 935 -28.78 -42.74 27.32
C ASP A 935 -27.37 -43.26 27.63
N GLN A 936 -27.29 -44.00 28.74
CA GLN A 936 -26.05 -44.62 29.20
C GLN A 936 -25.52 -45.68 28.22
N GLU A 937 -26.39 -46.37 27.47
CA GLU A 937 -25.95 -47.36 26.48
C GLU A 937 -25.25 -46.70 25.29
N VAL A 938 -25.74 -45.53 24.86
CA VAL A 938 -25.12 -44.74 23.78
C VAL A 938 -23.71 -44.26 24.16
N LEU A 939 -23.48 -43.84 25.41
CA LEU A 939 -22.12 -43.46 25.86
C LEU A 939 -21.13 -44.61 25.72
N VAL A 940 -21.57 -45.84 25.95
CA VAL A 940 -20.72 -47.04 25.89
C VAL A 940 -20.52 -47.53 24.46
N ASN A 941 -21.59 -47.52 23.66
CA ASN A 941 -21.59 -48.18 22.35
C ASN A 941 -21.17 -47.27 21.19
N ASN A 942 -21.38 -45.95 21.30
CA ASN A 942 -21.06 -45.01 20.22
C ASN A 942 -19.57 -44.65 20.19
N ASP A 943 -18.92 -44.93 19.07
CA ASP A 943 -17.49 -44.67 18.85
C ASP A 943 -17.12 -43.17 18.91
N GLU A 944 -18.09 -42.26 18.75
CA GLU A 944 -17.86 -40.82 18.95
C GLU A 944 -17.43 -40.49 20.38
N PHE A 945 -17.88 -41.26 21.38
CA PHE A 945 -17.53 -41.03 22.79
C PHE A 945 -16.29 -41.80 23.23
N LYS A 946 -15.95 -42.92 22.61
CA LYS A 946 -14.82 -43.74 23.09
C LYS A 946 -13.48 -43.02 22.90
N ILE A 947 -12.70 -42.94 23.96
CA ILE A 947 -11.41 -42.27 24.02
C ILE A 947 -10.30 -43.21 23.56
N ARG A 948 -9.61 -42.82 22.50
CA ARG A 948 -8.41 -43.47 21.99
C ARG A 948 -7.14 -42.85 22.58
N ARG A 949 -7.17 -41.55 22.84
CA ARG A 949 -5.99 -40.77 23.23
C ARG A 949 -6.37 -39.55 24.05
N VAL A 950 -5.52 -39.15 24.99
CA VAL A 950 -5.57 -37.85 25.65
C VAL A 950 -4.30 -37.09 25.36
N GLU A 951 -4.43 -35.87 24.86
CA GLU A 951 -3.30 -34.96 24.62
C GLU A 951 -3.20 -33.94 25.76
N SER A 952 -2.00 -33.77 26.32
CA SER A 952 -1.75 -32.79 27.38
C SER A 952 -0.86 -31.64 26.90
N SER A 953 -1.25 -30.40 27.24
CA SER A 953 -0.49 -29.17 26.94
C SER A 953 0.45 -28.72 28.08
N GLY A 954 0.77 -29.59 29.04
CA GLY A 954 1.66 -29.29 30.18
C GLY A 954 3.16 -29.20 29.83
N GLY A 955 3.50 -28.66 28.65
CA GLY A 955 4.86 -28.67 28.06
C GLY A 955 4.83 -29.01 26.57
N ASN A 956 5.81 -29.79 26.08
CA ASN A 956 5.71 -30.43 24.75
C ASN A 956 4.51 -31.40 24.73
N TYR A 957 3.78 -31.51 23.61
CA TYR A 957 2.59 -32.37 23.49
C TYR A 957 2.89 -33.81 23.91
N LEU A 958 2.27 -34.24 25.01
CA LEU A 958 2.30 -35.61 25.52
C LEU A 958 1.02 -36.34 25.13
N TYR A 959 1.15 -37.65 24.84
CA TYR A 959 0.07 -38.51 24.40
C TYR A 959 -0.13 -39.67 25.38
N ILE A 960 -1.34 -39.79 25.91
CA ILE A 960 -1.76 -40.92 26.76
C ILE A 960 -2.73 -41.75 25.92
N ASP A 961 -2.29 -42.91 25.45
CA ASP A 961 -3.07 -43.78 24.56
C ASP A 961 -3.89 -44.80 25.37
N PHE A 962 -5.15 -44.96 24.98
CA PHE A 962 -6.10 -45.92 25.54
C PHE A 962 -6.53 -46.93 24.47
N ASN A 963 -6.94 -48.14 24.85
CA ASN A 963 -7.52 -49.11 23.93
C ASN A 963 -9.02 -48.85 23.71
N LEU A 964 -9.36 -47.64 23.26
CA LEU A 964 -10.71 -47.20 22.92
C LEU A 964 -11.72 -47.40 24.07
N VAL A 965 -11.64 -46.56 25.10
CA VAL A 965 -12.35 -46.72 26.38
C VAL A 965 -13.31 -45.57 26.67
N THR A 966 -14.31 -45.79 27.53
CA THR A 966 -15.24 -44.73 28.01
C THR A 966 -14.99 -44.35 29.47
N SER A 967 -14.09 -45.07 30.14
CA SER A 967 -13.55 -44.72 31.44
C SER A 967 -12.07 -45.03 31.49
N GLY A 968 -11.33 -44.32 32.32
CA GLY A 968 -9.91 -44.55 32.48
C GLY A 968 -9.29 -43.64 33.53
N THR A 969 -8.07 -44.00 33.92
CA THR A 969 -7.27 -43.28 34.90
C THR A 969 -6.13 -42.56 34.18
N ILE A 970 -5.98 -41.28 34.46
CA ILE A 970 -4.87 -40.45 33.97
C ILE A 970 -3.99 -40.10 35.17
N PHE A 971 -2.77 -40.62 35.23
CA PHE A 971 -1.86 -40.25 36.31
C PHE A 971 -1.36 -38.81 36.09
N LEU A 972 -1.26 -38.04 37.18
CA LEU A 972 -0.80 -36.66 37.11
C LEU A 972 0.64 -36.56 36.59
N GLU A 973 1.46 -37.59 36.82
CA GLU A 973 2.83 -37.65 36.29
C GLU A 973 2.90 -37.67 34.76
N ASP A 974 1.87 -38.20 34.08
CA ASP A 974 1.78 -38.28 32.62
C ASP A 974 1.31 -36.98 31.96
N CYS A 975 0.86 -36.01 32.76
CA CYS A 975 0.29 -34.77 32.25
C CYS A 975 1.33 -33.69 31.92
N TRP A 976 2.59 -33.83 32.37
CA TRP A 976 3.67 -32.86 32.13
C TRP A 976 4.97 -33.53 31.67
N SER A 977 5.64 -32.95 30.68
CA SER A 977 6.85 -33.53 30.10
C SER A 977 7.99 -33.64 31.12
N ARG A 978 8.82 -34.70 30.98
CA ARG A 978 10.04 -34.94 31.77
C ARG A 978 9.83 -34.99 33.29
N GLY A 979 8.71 -35.55 33.75
CA GLY A 979 8.41 -35.64 35.19
C GLY A 979 8.11 -34.28 35.82
N GLY A 980 7.57 -33.34 35.03
CA GLY A 980 7.28 -31.98 35.45
C GLY A 980 6.41 -31.90 36.70
N PHE A 981 5.44 -32.82 36.84
CA PHE A 981 4.60 -32.91 38.03
C PHE A 981 5.38 -33.25 39.30
N LEU A 982 6.19 -34.32 39.25
CA LEU A 982 6.99 -34.77 40.40
C LEU A 982 8.03 -33.71 40.80
N THR A 983 8.62 -33.04 39.80
CA THR A 983 9.58 -31.96 40.02
C THR A 983 8.91 -30.78 40.73
N TRP A 984 7.77 -30.33 40.20
CA TRP A 984 6.97 -29.28 40.83
C TRP A 984 6.58 -29.67 42.25
N PHE A 985 6.01 -30.87 42.46
CA PHE A 985 5.54 -31.36 43.75
C PHE A 985 6.65 -31.37 44.82
N ASN A 986 7.85 -31.84 44.47
CA ASN A 986 8.99 -31.85 45.38
C ASN A 986 9.48 -30.43 45.71
N MET A 987 9.45 -29.50 44.76
CA MET A 987 9.81 -28.09 44.99
C MET A 987 8.86 -27.40 45.98
N VAL A 988 7.55 -27.52 45.78
CA VAL A 988 6.55 -26.91 46.68
C VAL A 988 6.50 -27.59 48.05
N LYS A 989 6.72 -28.91 48.12
CA LYS A 989 6.84 -29.66 49.39
C LYS A 989 8.07 -29.25 50.21
N GLY A 990 9.20 -29.02 49.56
CA GLY A 990 10.46 -28.61 50.18
C GLY A 990 10.49 -27.16 50.69
N GLY A 991 9.45 -26.36 50.44
CA GLY A 991 9.37 -24.97 50.90
C GLY A 991 10.24 -23.98 50.12
N GLY A 992 10.57 -24.27 48.85
CA GLY A 992 11.40 -23.40 48.02
C GLY A 992 10.83 -22.00 47.83
N VAL A 993 11.62 -20.98 48.14
CA VAL A 993 11.27 -19.55 48.02
C VAL A 993 10.99 -19.21 46.55
N GLY A 994 9.77 -18.74 46.24
CA GLY A 994 9.36 -18.30 44.89
C GLY A 994 8.60 -19.31 44.02
N SER A 995 8.29 -20.51 44.51
CA SER A 995 7.52 -21.52 43.75
C SER A 995 6.02 -21.21 43.69
N THR A 996 5.41 -21.26 42.50
CA THR A 996 3.95 -21.16 42.34
C THR A 996 3.29 -22.41 42.93
N ARG A 997 2.37 -22.23 43.89
CA ARG A 997 1.61 -23.34 44.52
C ARG A 997 0.57 -23.99 43.60
N GLU A 998 0.59 -23.66 42.31
CA GLU A 998 -0.31 -24.22 41.31
C GLU A 998 0.50 -24.59 40.06
N ILE A 999 0.12 -25.71 39.43
CA ILE A 999 0.56 -26.11 38.09
C ILE A 999 -0.69 -26.46 37.26
N MET A 1000 -0.67 -26.12 35.96
CA MET A 1000 -1.82 -26.31 35.06
C MET A 1000 -1.46 -27.13 33.81
N ALA A 1001 -2.45 -27.87 33.30
CA ALA A 1001 -2.42 -28.53 32.00
C ALA A 1001 -3.81 -28.48 31.34
N ILE A 1002 -3.87 -28.51 30.00
CA ILE A 1002 -5.11 -28.73 29.25
C ILE A 1002 -5.07 -30.15 28.70
N LEU A 1003 -6.07 -30.94 29.04
CA LEU A 1003 -6.26 -32.29 28.56
C LEU A 1003 -7.33 -32.30 27.45
N LEU A 1004 -6.97 -32.80 26.27
CA LEU A 1004 -7.85 -32.96 25.12
C LEU A 1004 -8.11 -34.46 24.90
N PHE A 1005 -9.32 -34.90 25.21
CA PHE A 1005 -9.75 -36.28 25.06
C PHE A 1005 -10.19 -36.50 23.62
N LYS A 1006 -9.53 -37.41 22.90
CA LYS A 1006 -9.75 -37.68 21.49
C LYS A 1006 -10.25 -39.09 21.23
N ASN A 1007 -11.21 -39.20 20.30
CA ASN A 1007 -11.75 -40.49 19.85
C ASN A 1007 -10.90 -41.11 18.72
N ASN A 1008 -11.36 -42.25 18.19
CA ASN A 1008 -10.66 -42.98 17.13
C ASN A 1008 -10.53 -42.19 15.80
N TYR A 1009 -11.39 -41.18 15.59
CA TYR A 1009 -11.35 -40.29 14.43
C TYR A 1009 -10.42 -39.08 14.64
N GLY A 1010 -9.75 -38.99 15.81
CA GLY A 1010 -8.92 -37.84 16.18
C GLY A 1010 -9.71 -36.60 16.62
N ARG A 1011 -11.03 -36.69 16.75
CA ARG A 1011 -11.91 -35.59 17.15
C ARG A 1011 -11.89 -35.40 18.67
N ILE A 1012 -11.97 -34.15 19.11
CA ILE A 1012 -11.96 -33.80 20.54
C ILE A 1012 -13.35 -34.00 21.13
N VAL A 1013 -13.50 -35.04 21.96
CA VAL A 1013 -14.71 -35.39 22.69
C VAL A 1013 -14.89 -34.49 23.92
N TYR A 1014 -13.82 -34.22 24.65
CA TYR A 1014 -13.88 -33.40 25.86
C TYR A 1014 -12.59 -32.63 26.10
N ARG A 1015 -12.70 -31.42 26.66
CA ARG A 1015 -11.56 -30.57 27.06
C ARG A 1015 -11.64 -30.31 28.56
N LYS A 1016 -10.68 -30.84 29.31
CA LYS A 1016 -10.55 -30.61 30.76
C LYS A 1016 -9.36 -29.71 31.03
N VAL A 1017 -9.58 -28.62 31.74
CA VAL A 1017 -8.48 -27.84 32.34
C VAL A 1017 -8.16 -28.47 33.69
N LEU A 1018 -6.94 -28.98 33.83
CA LEU A 1018 -6.43 -29.58 35.05
C LEU A 1018 -5.61 -28.52 35.80
N ARG A 1019 -6.08 -28.11 36.98
CA ARG A 1019 -5.33 -27.22 37.89
C ARG A 1019 -4.98 -27.98 39.14
N VAL A 1020 -3.69 -28.22 39.39
CA VAL A 1020 -3.24 -28.91 40.60
C VAL A 1020 -2.68 -27.89 41.57
N ARG A 1021 -3.23 -27.85 42.79
CA ARG A 1021 -2.86 -26.90 43.85
C ARG A 1021 -2.22 -27.62 45.01
N TYR A 1022 -1.06 -27.13 45.43
CA TYR A 1022 -0.40 -27.60 46.63
C TYR A 1022 -0.87 -26.81 47.85
N PHE A 1023 -1.44 -27.52 48.82
CA PHE A 1023 -1.80 -26.96 50.12
C PHE A 1023 -1.00 -27.63 51.23
N ARG A 1024 -0.64 -26.84 52.24
CA ARG A 1024 0.08 -27.32 53.41
C ARG A 1024 -0.92 -27.32 54.56
N LEU A 1025 -1.26 -28.51 55.05
CA LEU A 1025 -2.05 -28.71 56.26
C LEU A 1025 -1.27 -28.27 57.49
#